data_AF-A0A7T7XPG0-F1
#
_entry.id   AF-A0A7T7XPG0-F1
#
_cell.length_a   1.000
_cell.length_b   1.000
_cell.length_c   1.000
_cell.angle_alpha   90.00
_cell.angle_beta   90.00
_cell.angle_gamma   90.00
#
_symmetry.space_group_name_H-M   'P 1'
#
loop_
_entity.id
_entity.type
_entity.pdbx_description
1 polymer ?
#
loop_
_entity_poly.entity_id
_entity_poly.type
_entity_poly.pdbx_seq_one_letter_code
_entity_poly.pdbx_strand_id
1 'polypeptide(L)'
;MKRNTVKLHNLLLLLCTIALFPLLGSCASGGKSSEATNPHMANMQGFPRDNYEKEDINGEFPDAVYLKTRTQSFNTYHYYVVKDGLIWYKGITPESGPRDWILFMKTGLPNNSSNKKFRDPRAIVEISADADELVALSSDGQFYRICFDWIFSRKNNEWFDGQGWPAVEPLYIDKRTAGNVAWAMGKRNAQVLWYEDPFGNQHHNGTQEIATTYILLEDGQEICYGDTGLPSDFSRNYIGPERGSFKAAAMSASASTLFLINEAGEMYTRLADFDIIGCDPMFFKYTYVPYKSNLPGTNYRSNLTAWGLPSETWLKQFPITLPGQARLTRHITILQNGQGNAARELRVGGIDAQGKTGYWSKPIFENTWRFVEAPLEFAADDFLDTGSYPDGKGERGPSIDTAMRGYLWNGDTKDSEWLYEIPNFNLFEGECDLRITWNNETCTILLHPVEMWTYLKRDYLPGRNGPPKIFFVTLDIPPDAMDGLSESFKQELEQRIGDSDKKLFHYIMEAGTDYLLMQSQKSSDSGSIMFLTAGDVSEYLPEFNRSWVLGEFEEVTRYNSEDLIVQGGPVFQRNQYAEIQNKIELNKALQKELKERISNFESIKRSASRSRIAYSAIDFITHITLIYRIDVPKIYTITRFGGDIMTANDAYASHISDSRIWMDKKLLELLDLRIRSYSEVAEQLADGEPEAALPPGYAETSEGYWKVGGLPMDLDGTFRFGNTVGSAMLNHSVLEGDFMGWNLQVGEEPAFSVLVEPLEIAREIYGREGKPPEEKHYNLKALIHVISVGSSDSSRALFEKTVSPLIKDGKPLEVTITYDGEEFIIKKKQFMKKESIIFMATVP
;
A
#
# COMPACT_ATOMS: atom_id res chain seq x y z
N MET A 1 42.34 -7.51 23.98
CA MET A 1 41.65 -7.20 22.71
C MET A 1 40.13 -7.05 22.86
N LYS A 2 39.38 -7.96 23.52
CA LYS A 2 37.91 -7.87 23.70
C LYS A 2 37.36 -6.55 24.28
N ARG A 3 38.10 -5.87 25.18
CA ARG A 3 37.68 -4.59 25.79
C ARG A 3 37.78 -3.36 24.86
N ASN A 4 38.65 -3.40 23.84
CA ASN A 4 38.82 -2.29 22.89
C ASN A 4 37.79 -2.37 21.75
N THR A 5 37.33 -3.57 21.40
CA THR A 5 36.27 -3.79 20.41
C THR A 5 34.92 -3.27 20.92
N VAL A 6 34.58 -3.48 22.20
CA VAL A 6 33.35 -2.95 22.81
C VAL A 6 33.36 -1.42 22.88
N LYS A 7 34.51 -0.79 23.13
CA LYS A 7 34.64 0.68 23.16
C LYS A 7 34.54 1.30 21.76
N LEU A 8 35.12 0.67 20.75
CA LEU A 8 35.00 1.14 19.36
C LEU A 8 33.58 0.92 18.82
N HIS A 9 32.94 -0.19 19.18
CA HIS A 9 31.54 -0.49 18.85
C HIS A 9 30.59 0.50 19.52
N ASN A 10 30.78 0.82 20.81
CA ASN A 10 30.00 1.84 21.51
C ASN A 10 30.26 3.27 20.99
N LEU A 11 31.47 3.57 20.51
CA LEU A 11 31.80 4.88 19.91
C LEU A 11 31.18 5.03 18.50
N LEU A 12 31.17 3.96 17.70
CA LEU A 12 30.48 3.90 16.41
C LEU A 12 28.95 3.93 16.55
N LEU A 13 28.40 3.24 17.55
CA LEU A 13 27.00 3.34 17.95
C LEU A 13 26.68 4.76 18.41
N LEU A 14 27.51 5.38 19.24
CA LEU A 14 27.33 6.76 19.68
C LEU A 14 27.38 7.73 18.49
N LEU A 15 28.26 7.53 17.50
CA LEU A 15 28.31 8.34 16.29
C LEU A 15 27.10 8.12 15.36
N CYS A 16 26.60 6.89 15.23
CA CYS A 16 25.37 6.63 14.46
C CYS A 16 24.13 7.14 15.19
N THR A 17 24.10 7.04 16.52
CA THR A 17 23.05 7.64 17.35
C THR A 17 23.12 9.17 17.22
N ILE A 18 24.30 9.80 17.31
CA ILE A 18 24.46 11.25 17.19
C ILE A 18 24.25 11.77 15.76
N ALA A 19 24.50 10.96 14.72
CA ALA A 19 24.29 11.33 13.32
C ALA A 19 22.87 11.04 12.80
N LEU A 20 22.12 10.07 13.38
CA LEU A 20 20.75 9.74 12.96
C LEU A 20 19.67 10.22 13.94
N PHE A 21 19.90 10.27 15.26
CA PHE A 21 18.85 10.68 16.22
C PHE A 21 18.44 12.15 16.14
N PRO A 22 19.30 13.15 15.87
CA PRO A 22 18.83 14.52 15.76
C PRO A 22 17.91 14.73 14.54
N LEU A 23 18.02 13.86 13.52
CA LEU A 23 17.16 13.88 12.33
C LEU A 23 15.84 13.15 12.54
N LEU A 24 15.77 12.20 13.47
CA LEU A 24 14.56 11.43 13.78
C LEU A 24 13.79 12.00 14.99
N GLY A 25 14.46 12.72 15.90
CA GLY A 25 13.84 13.38 17.06
C GLY A 25 13.05 14.65 16.72
N SER A 26 13.30 15.29 15.56
CA SER A 26 12.50 16.44 15.10
C SER A 26 11.28 16.05 14.25
N CYS A 27 11.17 14.78 13.83
CA CYS A 27 9.91 14.22 13.34
C CYS A 27 8.89 13.99 14.48
N ALA A 28 9.36 14.01 15.74
CA ALA A 28 8.54 13.98 16.94
C ALA A 28 8.17 15.38 17.48
N SER A 29 8.05 16.40 16.62
CA SER A 29 7.28 17.58 17.01
C SER A 29 5.82 17.16 17.03
N GLY A 30 5.29 16.94 18.23
CA GLY A 30 3.89 16.62 18.47
C GLY A 30 2.96 17.57 17.70
N GLY A 31 2.53 17.14 16.53
CA GLY A 31 1.12 17.28 16.22
C GLY A 31 0.42 16.61 17.38
N LYS A 32 -0.38 17.35 18.13
CA LYS A 32 -1.39 16.72 18.96
C LYS A 32 -2.14 15.83 17.98
N SER A 33 -1.90 14.53 17.99
CA SER A 33 -2.93 13.59 17.60
C SER A 33 -4.07 13.98 18.53
N SER A 34 -5.05 14.73 18.01
CA SER A 34 -6.32 14.81 18.68
C SER A 34 -6.71 13.38 19.02
N GLU A 35 -7.30 13.20 20.19
CA GLU A 35 -8.01 12.00 20.59
C GLU A 35 -9.18 11.76 19.61
N ALA A 36 -8.88 11.57 18.33
CA ALA A 36 -9.77 11.00 17.35
C ALA A 36 -9.77 9.51 17.69
N THR A 37 -10.69 9.13 18.58
CA THR A 37 -11.36 7.84 18.46
C THR A 37 -11.64 7.64 16.98
N ASN A 38 -10.90 6.74 16.33
CA ASN A 38 -11.09 6.45 14.93
C ASN A 38 -12.59 6.11 14.75
N PRO A 39 -13.41 6.92 14.05
CA PRO A 39 -14.85 6.70 13.97
C PRO A 39 -15.19 5.34 13.36
N HIS A 40 -14.26 4.75 12.61
CA HIS A 40 -14.36 3.40 12.08
C HIS A 40 -14.40 2.29 13.14
N MET A 41 -14.12 2.57 14.42
CA MET A 41 -14.31 1.60 15.51
C MET A 41 -15.77 1.42 15.90
N ALA A 42 -16.67 2.36 15.60
CA ALA A 42 -18.05 2.32 16.08
C ALA A 42 -18.91 1.22 15.41
N ASN A 43 -18.49 0.71 14.24
CA ASN A 43 -19.21 -0.31 13.48
C ASN A 43 -18.55 -1.70 13.43
N MET A 44 -17.45 -1.96 14.15
CA MET A 44 -16.94 -3.33 14.34
C MET A 44 -17.72 -4.09 15.43
N GLN A 45 -19.06 -4.06 15.37
CA GLN A 45 -19.90 -5.08 16.00
C GLN A 45 -19.84 -6.33 15.11
N GLY A 46 -18.73 -7.07 15.16
CA GLY A 46 -18.58 -8.18 14.22
C GLY A 46 -17.33 -9.02 14.30
N PHE A 47 -16.46 -8.90 15.33
CA PHE A 47 -15.52 -10.00 15.56
C PHE A 47 -16.36 -11.22 15.93
N PRO A 48 -16.36 -12.31 15.13
CA PRO A 48 -17.07 -13.52 15.50
C PRO A 48 -16.50 -13.96 16.83
N ARG A 49 -17.31 -13.90 17.88
CA ARG A 49 -16.98 -14.48 19.19
C ARG A 49 -17.14 -16.00 19.17
N ASP A 50 -17.21 -16.59 17.99
CA ASP A 50 -17.55 -17.99 17.80
C ASP A 50 -16.35 -18.88 18.16
N ASN A 51 -16.48 -19.51 19.32
CA ASN A 51 -15.76 -20.64 19.90
C ASN A 51 -14.22 -20.62 19.86
N TYR A 52 -13.61 -19.90 20.81
CA TYR A 52 -12.24 -20.19 21.28
C TYR A 52 -12.03 -21.67 21.59
N GLU A 53 -13.06 -22.36 22.08
CA GLU A 53 -13.03 -23.80 22.40
C GLU A 53 -12.67 -24.68 21.19
N LYS A 54 -12.95 -24.24 19.96
CA LYS A 54 -12.60 -25.00 18.75
C LYS A 54 -11.10 -24.93 18.41
N GLU A 55 -10.38 -23.96 18.97
CA GLU A 55 -8.94 -23.78 18.73
C GLU A 55 -8.08 -24.45 19.82
N ASP A 56 -8.69 -24.99 20.88
CA ASP A 56 -8.01 -25.65 22.00
C ASP A 56 -7.69 -27.13 21.72
N ILE A 57 -7.21 -27.43 20.51
CA ILE A 57 -6.97 -28.81 20.03
C ILE A 57 -5.91 -29.57 20.84
N ASN A 58 -5.06 -28.88 21.59
CA ASN A 58 -4.07 -29.51 22.45
C ASN A 58 -4.66 -29.92 23.82
N GLY A 59 -5.91 -29.52 24.11
CA GLY A 59 -6.56 -29.57 25.42
C GLY A 59 -6.51 -28.20 26.12
N GLU A 60 -7.38 -27.94 27.09
CA GLU A 60 -7.56 -26.60 27.71
C GLU A 60 -6.31 -26.06 28.42
N PHE A 61 -5.65 -26.88 29.22
CA PHE A 61 -4.40 -26.54 29.92
C PHE A 61 -3.41 -27.69 29.74
N PRO A 62 -2.86 -27.85 28.53
CA PRO A 62 -2.21 -29.07 28.14
C PRO A 62 -0.85 -29.23 28.80
N ASP A 63 -0.35 -30.46 28.84
CA ASP A 63 1.00 -30.70 29.34
C ASP A 63 2.06 -30.07 28.43
N ALA A 64 1.81 -30.07 27.12
CA ALA A 64 2.60 -29.41 26.09
C ALA A 64 1.68 -28.93 24.95
N VAL A 65 2.08 -27.86 24.28
CA VAL A 65 1.45 -27.42 23.02
C VAL A 65 2.23 -28.04 21.86
N TYR A 66 1.58 -28.91 21.10
CA TYR A 66 2.19 -29.67 19.99
C TYR A 66 2.00 -28.96 18.63
N LEU A 67 0.82 -28.36 18.43
CA LEU A 67 0.46 -27.56 17.27
C LEU A 67 0.03 -26.16 17.73
N LYS A 68 0.49 -25.13 17.03
CA LYS A 68 0.06 -23.75 17.24
C LYS A 68 -1.33 -23.56 16.65
N THR A 69 -2.20 -22.88 17.40
CA THR A 69 -3.54 -22.44 17.01
C THR A 69 -3.70 -20.97 17.36
N ARG A 70 -4.89 -20.39 17.10
CA ARG A 70 -5.15 -18.98 17.45
C ARG A 70 -5.14 -18.73 18.96
N THR A 71 -5.43 -19.74 19.78
CA THR A 71 -5.50 -19.62 21.25
C THR A 71 -4.34 -20.30 21.97
N GLN A 72 -3.59 -21.19 21.30
CA GLN A 72 -2.52 -21.96 21.92
C GLN A 72 -1.23 -21.85 21.10
N SER A 73 -0.14 -21.41 21.72
CA SER A 73 1.12 -21.19 21.00
C SER A 73 2.33 -21.48 21.87
N PHE A 74 3.51 -21.42 21.27
CA PHE A 74 4.76 -21.58 22.00
C PHE A 74 5.91 -20.87 21.31
N ASN A 75 6.88 -20.47 22.13
CA ASN A 75 8.17 -19.98 21.67
C ASN A 75 9.28 -20.86 22.27
N THR A 76 10.53 -20.42 22.25
CA THR A 76 11.66 -21.20 22.78
C THR A 76 11.59 -21.44 24.28
N TYR A 77 10.86 -20.61 25.03
CA TYR A 77 10.85 -20.60 26.49
C TYR A 77 9.54 -21.15 27.07
N HIS A 78 8.41 -20.82 26.48
CA HIS A 78 7.12 -21.06 27.11
C HIS A 78 6.08 -21.63 26.15
N TYR A 79 5.17 -22.39 26.74
CA TYR A 79 3.84 -22.66 26.21
C TYR A 79 2.88 -21.54 26.65
N TYR A 80 1.93 -21.18 25.79
CA TYR A 80 0.92 -20.16 26.04
C TYR A 80 -0.48 -20.65 25.68
N VAL A 81 -1.47 -20.24 26.45
CA VAL A 81 -2.90 -20.47 26.19
C VAL A 81 -3.69 -19.20 26.48
N VAL A 82 -4.68 -18.88 25.65
CA VAL A 82 -5.70 -17.86 25.92
C VAL A 82 -6.94 -18.52 26.49
N LYS A 83 -7.31 -18.14 27.72
CA LYS A 83 -8.55 -18.59 28.38
C LYS A 83 -9.21 -17.43 29.09
N ASP A 84 -10.52 -17.28 28.90
CA ASP A 84 -11.34 -16.20 29.49
C ASP A 84 -10.80 -14.78 29.21
N GLY A 85 -10.21 -14.59 28.04
CA GLY A 85 -9.62 -13.32 27.64
C GLY A 85 -8.23 -13.04 28.23
N LEU A 86 -7.61 -14.02 28.91
CA LEU A 86 -6.33 -13.89 29.61
C LEU A 86 -5.29 -14.86 29.05
N ILE A 87 -4.04 -14.43 29.01
CA ILE A 87 -2.89 -15.26 28.63
C ILE A 87 -2.37 -16.01 29.86
N TRP A 88 -2.32 -17.32 29.75
CA TRP A 88 -1.66 -18.23 30.67
C TRP A 88 -0.36 -18.74 30.06
N TYR A 89 0.63 -19.02 30.89
CA TYR A 89 1.88 -19.59 30.43
C TYR A 89 2.42 -20.69 31.34
N LYS A 90 3.23 -21.56 30.74
CA LYS A 90 3.96 -22.65 31.39
C LYS A 90 5.36 -22.74 30.78
N GLY A 91 6.38 -22.99 31.59
CA GLY A 91 7.74 -23.19 31.09
C GLY A 91 7.87 -24.50 30.32
N ILE A 92 8.51 -24.47 29.15
CA ILE A 92 8.88 -25.69 28.40
C ILE A 92 9.91 -26.50 29.19
N THR A 93 10.84 -25.83 29.88
CA THR A 93 11.77 -26.45 30.83
C THR A 93 11.58 -25.87 32.22
N PRO A 94 12.04 -26.56 33.28
CA PRO A 94 12.00 -26.03 34.64
C PRO A 94 12.75 -24.70 34.81
N GLU A 95 13.74 -24.43 33.95
CA GLU A 95 14.54 -23.21 33.97
C GLU A 95 13.88 -22.05 33.23
N SER A 96 13.01 -22.33 32.25
CA SER A 96 12.40 -21.30 31.42
C SER A 96 11.15 -20.68 32.07
N GLY A 97 10.47 -21.39 32.97
CA GLY A 97 9.26 -20.86 33.59
C GLY A 97 8.61 -21.78 34.65
N PRO A 98 7.39 -21.45 35.08
CA PRO A 98 6.63 -22.23 36.05
C PRO A 98 6.26 -23.60 35.48
N ARG A 99 6.16 -24.61 36.37
CA ARG A 99 5.74 -25.96 35.98
C ARG A 99 4.23 -26.09 35.76
N ASP A 100 3.46 -25.28 36.47
CA ASP A 100 2.01 -25.23 36.34
C ASP A 100 1.61 -24.00 35.53
N TRP A 101 0.42 -24.05 34.92
CA TRP A 101 -0.16 -22.92 34.20
C TRP A 101 -0.48 -21.78 35.18
N ILE A 102 0.10 -20.60 34.95
CA ILE A 102 -0.19 -19.38 35.72
C ILE A 102 -0.45 -18.21 34.78
N LEU A 103 -1.08 -17.15 35.31
CA LEU A 103 -1.30 -15.92 34.55
C LEU A 103 0.02 -15.30 34.11
N PHE A 104 0.15 -15.08 32.81
CA PHE A 104 1.33 -14.48 32.22
C PHE A 104 1.51 -13.04 32.70
N MET A 105 2.72 -12.68 33.11
CA MET A 105 3.03 -11.35 33.67
C MET A 105 2.09 -10.94 34.83
N LYS A 106 1.62 -11.92 35.62
CA LYS A 106 0.72 -11.81 36.79
C LYS A 106 -0.74 -11.46 36.50
N THR A 107 -1.03 -10.73 35.42
CA THR A 107 -2.39 -10.30 35.09
C THR A 107 -3.02 -11.10 33.96
N GLY A 108 -2.21 -11.75 33.12
CA GLY A 108 -2.65 -12.36 31.87
C GLY A 108 -2.98 -11.36 30.76
N LEU A 109 -2.86 -10.05 31.01
CA LEU A 109 -3.14 -9.00 30.04
C LEU A 109 -1.90 -8.15 29.78
N PRO A 110 -1.66 -7.72 28.53
CA PRO A 110 -0.67 -6.69 28.22
C PRO A 110 -0.83 -5.47 29.11
N ASN A 111 0.27 -5.06 29.73
CA ASN A 111 0.34 -3.85 30.54
C ASN A 111 1.78 -3.32 30.55
N ASN A 112 1.93 -2.00 30.63
CA ASN A 112 3.24 -1.39 30.82
C ASN A 112 3.16 -0.15 31.70
N SER A 113 3.36 -0.33 33.01
CA SER A 113 3.33 0.78 33.98
C SER A 113 4.40 1.85 33.74
N SER A 114 5.44 1.57 32.94
CA SER A 114 6.48 2.55 32.60
C SER A 114 6.04 3.52 31.49
N ASN A 115 5.02 3.17 30.70
CA ASN A 115 4.50 3.97 29.62
C ASN A 115 3.09 4.51 29.96
N LYS A 116 3.01 5.80 30.31
CA LYS A 116 1.72 6.45 30.63
C LYS A 116 0.72 6.52 29.47
N LYS A 117 1.18 6.30 28.24
CA LYS A 117 0.32 6.24 27.05
C LYS A 117 -0.10 4.82 26.68
N PHE A 118 0.40 3.82 27.41
CA PHE A 118 0.06 2.43 27.14
C PHE A 118 -1.43 2.20 27.37
N ARG A 119 -2.09 1.58 26.39
CA ARG A 119 -3.52 1.27 26.48
C ARG A 119 -3.69 -0.20 26.86
N ASP A 120 -4.14 -0.44 28.10
CA ASP A 120 -4.43 -1.80 28.55
C ASP A 120 -5.66 -2.37 27.80
N PRO A 121 -5.57 -3.58 27.23
CA PRO A 121 -6.70 -4.21 26.54
C PRO A 121 -7.71 -4.77 27.55
N ARG A 122 -8.97 -4.90 27.13
CA ARG A 122 -10.03 -5.52 27.95
C ARG A 122 -9.91 -7.05 28.03
N ALA A 123 -9.48 -7.66 26.94
CA ALA A 123 -9.32 -9.10 26.77
C ALA A 123 -8.40 -9.36 25.58
N ILE A 124 -7.66 -10.46 25.65
CA ILE A 124 -6.91 -11.05 24.54
C ILE A 124 -7.77 -12.14 23.89
N VAL A 125 -7.81 -12.13 22.56
CA VAL A 125 -8.62 -13.07 21.79
C VAL A 125 -7.75 -14.10 21.08
N GLU A 126 -6.57 -13.71 20.59
CA GLU A 126 -5.70 -14.59 19.83
C GLU A 126 -4.23 -14.29 20.14
N ILE A 127 -3.35 -15.27 19.94
CA ILE A 127 -1.91 -15.17 20.17
C ILE A 127 -1.11 -15.87 19.07
N SER A 128 0.11 -15.39 18.82
CA SER A 128 1.12 -16.10 18.04
C SER A 128 2.49 -15.86 18.66
N ALA A 129 3.28 -16.92 18.79
CA ALA A 129 4.61 -16.85 19.37
C ALA A 129 5.64 -17.52 18.46
N ASP A 130 6.84 -16.94 18.40
CA ASP A 130 7.99 -17.49 17.68
C ASP A 130 9.28 -17.00 18.33
N ALA A 131 10.32 -17.84 18.30
CA ALA A 131 11.64 -17.55 18.86
C ALA A 131 11.59 -17.08 20.34
N ASP A 132 11.79 -15.79 20.57
CA ASP A 132 11.79 -15.11 21.86
C ASP A 132 10.71 -14.02 21.94
N GLU A 133 9.67 -14.09 21.11
CA GLU A 133 8.62 -13.09 21.02
C GLU A 133 7.22 -13.73 21.12
N LEU A 134 6.31 -13.01 21.77
CA LEU A 134 4.88 -13.30 21.82
C LEU A 134 4.14 -12.07 21.32
N VAL A 135 3.21 -12.29 20.40
CA VAL A 135 2.26 -11.29 19.90
C VAL A 135 0.85 -11.70 20.32
N ALA A 136 0.08 -10.75 20.84
CA ALA A 136 -1.28 -10.93 21.30
C ALA A 136 -2.22 -9.95 20.59
N LEU A 137 -3.33 -10.46 20.08
CA LEU A 137 -4.41 -9.67 19.50
C LEU A 137 -5.50 -9.47 20.56
N SER A 138 -5.89 -8.23 20.80
CA SER A 138 -6.93 -7.89 21.75
C SER A 138 -8.33 -7.89 21.13
N SER A 139 -9.35 -7.90 21.99
CA SER A 139 -10.77 -7.81 21.61
C SER A 139 -11.18 -6.49 20.94
N ASP A 140 -10.33 -5.47 20.96
CA ASP A 140 -10.47 -4.22 20.20
C ASP A 140 -9.62 -4.20 18.92
N GLY A 141 -9.05 -5.35 18.52
CA GLY A 141 -8.32 -5.52 17.28
C GLY A 141 -6.88 -5.00 17.30
N GLN A 142 -6.33 -4.64 18.47
CA GLN A 142 -4.96 -4.12 18.59
C GLN A 142 -3.96 -5.24 18.82
N PHE A 143 -2.80 -5.16 18.16
CA PHE A 143 -1.67 -6.04 18.42
C PHE A 143 -0.77 -5.49 19.54
N TYR A 144 -0.40 -6.38 20.45
CA TYR A 144 0.56 -6.16 21.52
C TYR A 144 1.70 -7.16 21.38
N ARG A 145 2.94 -6.74 21.70
CA ARG A 145 4.10 -7.63 21.63
C ARG A 145 4.97 -7.56 22.87
N ILE A 146 5.64 -8.65 23.18
CA ILE A 146 6.65 -8.74 24.23
C ILE A 146 7.81 -9.60 23.74
N CYS A 147 9.03 -9.11 23.98
CA CYS A 147 10.27 -9.79 23.59
C CYS A 147 11.12 -10.09 24.84
N PHE A 148 11.66 -11.31 24.91
CA PHE A 148 12.37 -11.82 26.08
C PHE A 148 13.89 -11.60 25.99
N ASP A 149 14.49 -11.74 24.80
CA ASP A 149 15.95 -11.71 24.62
C ASP A 149 16.40 -10.68 23.59
N TRP A 150 15.80 -9.48 23.65
CA TRP A 150 16.14 -8.43 22.70
C TRP A 150 17.55 -7.87 22.91
N ILE A 151 18.45 -8.14 21.97
CA ILE A 151 19.89 -7.81 22.07
C ILE A 151 20.16 -6.30 22.28
N PHE A 152 19.25 -5.42 21.85
CA PHE A 152 19.46 -3.97 21.83
C PHE A 152 18.70 -3.18 22.90
N SER A 153 17.80 -3.82 23.65
CA SER A 153 16.96 -3.14 24.63
C SER A 153 17.31 -3.56 26.04
N ARG A 154 17.32 -2.60 26.97
CA ARG A 154 17.33 -2.88 28.42
C ARG A 154 15.93 -3.18 28.95
N LYS A 155 14.91 -3.16 28.10
CA LYS A 155 13.48 -3.39 28.39
C LYS A 155 13.05 -4.78 27.92
N ASN A 156 13.78 -5.81 28.35
CA ASN A 156 13.31 -7.19 28.19
C ASN A 156 12.12 -7.39 29.14
N ASN A 157 11.15 -8.19 28.72
CA ASN A 157 9.96 -8.51 29.52
C ASN A 157 9.02 -7.31 29.76
N GLU A 158 8.97 -6.35 28.84
CA GLU A 158 7.97 -5.30 28.82
C GLU A 158 7.04 -5.46 27.61
N TRP A 159 5.74 -5.21 27.80
CA TRP A 159 4.80 -5.13 26.70
C TRP A 159 4.98 -3.82 25.92
N PHE A 160 4.83 -3.93 24.60
CA PHE A 160 4.74 -2.82 23.65
C PHE A 160 3.36 -2.84 23.01
N ASP A 161 2.72 -1.66 22.97
CA ASP A 161 1.41 -1.41 22.35
C ASP A 161 1.54 -0.70 20.99
N GLY A 162 2.77 -0.52 20.52
CA GLY A 162 3.07 0.08 19.23
C GLY A 162 4.31 -0.54 18.59
N GLN A 163 4.38 -0.42 17.28
CA GLN A 163 5.48 -0.86 16.46
C GLN A 163 5.63 0.01 15.21
N GLY A 164 6.62 -0.30 14.39
CA GLY A 164 6.82 0.30 13.09
C GLY A 164 7.88 1.40 13.07
N TRP A 165 8.26 1.76 11.86
CA TRP A 165 9.19 2.82 11.54
C TRP A 165 8.62 3.68 10.40
N PRO A 166 8.75 5.02 10.46
CA PRO A 166 9.57 5.80 11.40
C PRO A 166 8.85 6.27 12.66
N ALA A 167 7.54 6.04 12.76
CA ALA A 167 6.77 6.31 13.97
C ALA A 167 6.38 4.97 14.62
N VAL A 168 6.56 4.88 15.93
CA VAL A 168 6.06 3.75 16.73
C VAL A 168 4.59 4.02 17.03
N GLU A 169 3.72 3.26 16.38
CA GLU A 169 2.27 3.41 16.45
C GLU A 169 1.57 2.07 16.68
N PRO A 170 0.38 2.06 17.29
CA PRO A 170 -0.42 0.83 17.38
C PRO A 170 -0.75 0.23 16.01
N LEU A 171 -0.57 -1.09 15.92
CA LEU A 171 -1.03 -1.89 14.78
C LEU A 171 -2.41 -2.46 15.11
N TYR A 172 -3.34 -2.33 14.16
CA TYR A 172 -4.71 -2.85 14.31
C TYR A 172 -5.05 -3.79 13.15
N ILE A 173 -5.89 -4.79 13.43
CA ILE A 173 -6.75 -5.37 12.40
C ILE A 173 -7.67 -4.26 11.87
N ASP A 174 -7.77 -4.15 10.55
CA ASP A 174 -8.61 -3.18 9.88
C ASP A 174 -9.55 -3.86 8.89
N LYS A 175 -10.35 -3.07 8.18
CA LYS A 175 -11.36 -3.57 7.23
C LYS A 175 -10.79 -4.50 6.15
N ARG A 176 -9.50 -4.39 5.82
CA ARG A 176 -8.82 -5.24 4.82
C ARG A 176 -8.52 -6.63 5.37
N THR A 177 -8.32 -6.74 6.68
CA THR A 177 -7.76 -7.92 7.35
C THR A 177 -8.73 -8.58 8.34
N ALA A 178 -9.90 -7.97 8.59
CA ALA A 178 -10.87 -8.46 9.57
C ALA A 178 -11.42 -9.86 9.25
N GLY A 179 -11.64 -10.19 7.96
CA GLY A 179 -12.14 -11.49 7.49
C GLY A 179 -11.07 -12.57 7.29
N ASN A 180 -9.87 -12.40 7.86
CA ASN A 180 -8.73 -13.27 7.58
C ASN A 180 -9.00 -14.77 7.88
N VAL A 181 -8.47 -15.64 7.02
CA VAL A 181 -8.44 -17.09 7.24
C VAL A 181 -7.47 -17.45 8.37
N ALA A 182 -6.32 -16.81 8.41
CA ALA A 182 -5.30 -17.03 9.42
C ALA A 182 -4.39 -15.82 9.59
N TRP A 183 -3.74 -15.70 10.74
CA TRP A 183 -2.57 -14.85 10.91
C TRP A 183 -1.51 -15.57 11.75
N ALA A 184 -0.25 -15.18 11.55
CA ALA A 184 0.87 -15.72 12.31
C ALA A 184 1.98 -14.67 12.41
N MET A 185 2.83 -14.79 13.42
CA MET A 185 4.05 -14.00 13.54
C MET A 185 5.29 -14.86 13.32
N GLY A 186 6.28 -14.31 12.61
CA GLY A 186 7.60 -14.91 12.41
C GLY A 186 8.69 -13.99 12.92
N LYS A 187 9.70 -14.57 13.59
CA LYS A 187 10.81 -13.84 14.21
C LYS A 187 12.16 -14.38 13.75
N ARG A 188 12.94 -13.55 13.05
CA ARG A 188 14.36 -13.82 12.80
C ARG A 188 15.21 -13.21 13.90
N ASN A 189 15.87 -14.04 14.70
CA ASN A 189 16.75 -13.63 15.80
C ASN A 189 18.04 -14.48 15.87
N ALA A 190 18.75 -14.40 17.01
CA ALA A 190 20.03 -15.12 17.20
C ALA A 190 19.91 -16.65 17.25
N GLN A 191 18.70 -17.21 17.39
CA GLN A 191 18.48 -18.66 17.42
C GLN A 191 18.65 -19.26 16.04
N VAL A 192 18.04 -18.66 15.00
CA VAL A 192 18.28 -19.03 13.60
C VAL A 192 19.65 -18.56 13.09
N LEU A 193 20.19 -17.47 13.69
CA LEU A 193 21.53 -16.88 13.52
C LEU A 193 21.88 -16.38 12.11
N TRP A 194 21.56 -17.10 11.05
CA TRP A 194 21.77 -16.68 9.67
C TRP A 194 20.65 -17.22 8.78
N TYR A 195 20.58 -16.68 7.57
CA TYR A 195 19.80 -17.25 6.48
C TYR A 195 20.69 -17.45 5.25
N GLU A 196 20.29 -18.32 4.33
CA GLU A 196 20.94 -18.51 3.03
C GLU A 196 20.18 -17.77 1.92
N ASP A 197 20.88 -16.99 1.09
CA ASP A 197 20.31 -16.38 -0.11
C ASP A 197 20.16 -17.41 -1.26
N PRO A 198 19.48 -17.06 -2.38
CA PRO A 198 19.35 -17.94 -3.55
C PRO A 198 20.67 -18.34 -4.21
N PHE A 199 21.74 -17.58 -3.98
CA PHE A 199 23.10 -17.92 -4.42
C PHE A 199 23.84 -18.77 -3.39
N GLY A 200 23.21 -19.19 -2.29
CA GLY A 200 23.79 -20.01 -1.22
C GLY A 200 24.78 -19.27 -0.32
N ASN A 201 24.77 -17.94 -0.30
CA ASN A 201 25.55 -17.14 0.63
C ASN A 201 24.82 -17.10 1.98
N GLN A 202 25.57 -17.31 3.06
CA GLN A 202 25.01 -17.16 4.41
C GLN A 202 25.10 -15.70 4.85
N HIS A 203 24.02 -15.16 5.41
CA HIS A 203 23.97 -13.81 5.96
C HIS A 203 23.55 -13.87 7.42
N HIS A 204 24.44 -13.42 8.31
CA HIS A 204 24.15 -13.29 9.73
C HIS A 204 22.89 -12.43 9.94
N ASN A 205 22.06 -12.78 10.92
CA ASN A 205 20.83 -12.08 11.29
C ASN A 205 21.02 -10.61 11.75
N GLY A 206 22.25 -10.10 11.73
CA GLY A 206 22.58 -8.71 11.99
C GLY A 206 22.26 -8.23 13.42
N THR A 207 22.06 -6.92 13.51
CA THR A 207 21.70 -6.21 14.75
C THR A 207 20.21 -5.85 14.82
N GLN A 208 19.48 -6.05 13.72
CA GLN A 208 18.06 -5.74 13.63
C GLN A 208 17.35 -7.08 13.50
N GLU A 209 16.95 -7.62 14.64
CA GLU A 209 16.02 -8.75 14.68
C GLU A 209 14.69 -8.30 14.08
N ILE A 210 14.05 -9.16 13.30
CA ILE A 210 12.84 -8.81 12.54
C ILE A 210 11.68 -9.59 13.07
N ALA A 211 10.60 -8.88 13.38
CA ALA A 211 9.30 -9.47 13.69
C ALA A 211 8.30 -9.02 12.63
N THR A 212 7.74 -9.99 11.91
CA THR A 212 6.75 -9.75 10.87
C THR A 212 5.47 -10.46 11.26
N THR A 213 4.36 -9.74 11.19
CA THR A 213 3.01 -10.31 11.34
C THR A 213 2.40 -10.48 9.96
N TYR A 214 2.00 -11.70 9.64
CA TYR A 214 1.42 -12.09 8.35
C TYR A 214 -0.06 -12.37 8.55
N ILE A 215 -0.90 -11.94 7.60
CA ILE A 215 -2.34 -12.16 7.58
C ILE A 215 -2.73 -12.75 6.22
N LEU A 216 -3.27 -13.96 6.23
CA LEU A 216 -3.86 -14.60 5.06
C LEU A 216 -5.31 -14.11 4.92
N LEU A 217 -5.62 -13.45 3.81
CA LEU A 217 -6.95 -12.88 3.57
C LEU A 217 -8.02 -13.94 3.36
N GLU A 218 -9.29 -13.51 3.39
CA GLU A 218 -10.49 -14.36 3.32
C GLU A 218 -10.52 -15.27 2.09
N ASP A 219 -9.94 -14.82 0.97
CA ASP A 219 -9.90 -15.58 -0.28
C ASP A 219 -8.86 -16.72 -0.30
N GLY A 220 -7.96 -16.74 0.70
CA GLY A 220 -6.87 -17.70 0.82
C GLY A 220 -5.72 -17.49 -0.18
N GLN A 221 -5.72 -16.46 -1.01
CA GLN A 221 -4.71 -16.24 -2.05
C GLN A 221 -3.68 -15.17 -1.67
N GLU A 222 -4.10 -14.20 -0.87
CA GLU A 222 -3.33 -12.99 -0.58
C GLU A 222 -2.81 -12.99 0.85
N ILE A 223 -1.55 -12.60 1.04
CA ILE A 223 -0.93 -12.49 2.36
C ILE A 223 -0.52 -11.04 2.58
N CYS A 224 -1.25 -10.31 3.43
CA CYS A 224 -0.84 -9.00 3.92
C CYS A 224 0.21 -9.16 5.02
N TYR A 225 1.08 -8.17 5.21
CA TYR A 225 2.01 -8.17 6.33
C TYR A 225 2.28 -6.79 6.92
N GLY A 226 2.58 -6.79 8.22
CA GLY A 226 3.07 -5.65 8.98
C GLY A 226 4.40 -6.00 9.64
N ASP A 227 5.37 -5.08 9.56
CA ASP A 227 6.73 -5.31 10.08
C ASP A 227 7.19 -4.15 10.97
N THR A 228 8.04 -4.45 11.94
CA THR A 228 8.68 -3.47 12.81
C THR A 228 9.53 -2.41 12.07
N GLY A 229 10.05 -2.72 10.88
CA GLY A 229 10.77 -1.80 10.01
C GLY A 229 9.89 -0.94 9.08
N LEU A 230 8.57 -1.11 9.14
CA LEU A 230 7.60 -0.49 8.24
C LEU A 230 6.60 0.38 8.99
N PRO A 231 5.84 1.26 8.30
CA PRO A 231 4.69 1.91 8.91
C PRO A 231 3.73 0.89 9.53
N SER A 232 3.08 1.25 10.64
CA SER A 232 2.25 0.35 11.43
C SER A 232 0.88 0.10 10.77
N ASP A 233 0.87 -0.64 9.67
CA ASP A 233 -0.30 -1.07 8.89
C ASP A 233 -0.07 -2.42 8.19
N PHE A 234 -1.11 -2.89 7.48
CA PHE A 234 -1.12 -4.10 6.65
C PHE A 234 -1.26 -3.76 5.17
N SER A 235 -0.61 -2.70 4.69
CA SER A 235 -0.81 -2.23 3.31
C SER A 235 0.05 -2.93 2.26
N ARG A 236 0.83 -3.94 2.64
CA ARG A 236 1.82 -4.63 1.78
C ARG A 236 1.51 -6.11 1.74
N ASN A 237 1.84 -6.73 0.61
CA ASN A 237 1.39 -8.08 0.30
C ASN A 237 2.52 -8.93 -0.30
N TYR A 238 2.47 -10.22 -0.03
CA TYR A 238 3.18 -11.25 -0.78
C TYR A 238 2.24 -11.92 -1.79
N ILE A 239 2.79 -12.33 -2.93
CA ILE A 239 2.14 -13.22 -3.88
C ILE A 239 2.06 -14.61 -3.26
N GLY A 240 0.87 -15.22 -3.31
CA GLY A 240 0.69 -16.62 -2.93
C GLY A 240 1.39 -17.59 -3.92
N PRO A 241 1.46 -18.90 -3.59
CA PRO A 241 1.97 -19.91 -4.51
C PRO A 241 1.24 -19.89 -5.86
N GLU A 242 1.91 -20.39 -6.90
CA GLU A 242 1.35 -20.47 -8.26
C GLU A 242 0.85 -19.11 -8.77
N ARG A 243 1.68 -18.08 -8.55
CA ARG A 243 1.41 -16.67 -8.89
C ARG A 243 0.10 -16.14 -8.30
N GLY A 244 -0.20 -16.53 -7.05
CA GLY A 244 -1.37 -16.08 -6.31
C GLY A 244 -2.65 -16.83 -6.63
N SER A 245 -2.64 -17.86 -7.48
CA SER A 245 -3.84 -18.67 -7.74
C SER A 245 -4.10 -19.76 -6.69
N PHE A 246 -3.10 -20.08 -5.85
CA PHE A 246 -3.26 -21.07 -4.79
C PHE A 246 -4.15 -20.54 -3.67
N LYS A 247 -5.26 -21.23 -3.37
CA LYS A 247 -6.15 -20.92 -2.24
C LYS A 247 -5.74 -21.71 -1.00
N ALA A 248 -5.03 -21.07 -0.09
CA ALA A 248 -4.67 -21.64 1.20
C ALA A 248 -5.87 -21.64 2.16
N ALA A 249 -5.99 -22.72 2.94
CA ALA A 249 -6.96 -22.90 4.01
C ALA A 249 -6.36 -22.59 5.40
N ALA A 250 -5.02 -22.61 5.52
CA ALA A 250 -4.32 -22.22 6.73
C ALA A 250 -2.89 -21.77 6.45
N MET A 251 -2.34 -21.03 7.42
CA MET A 251 -0.98 -20.47 7.40
C MET A 251 -0.32 -20.59 8.77
N SER A 252 0.98 -20.90 8.79
CA SER A 252 1.86 -20.75 9.95
C SER A 252 3.15 -20.05 9.53
N ALA A 253 3.80 -19.34 10.44
CA ALA A 253 5.08 -18.66 10.17
C ALA A 253 6.10 -18.93 11.30
N SER A 254 7.39 -18.99 10.93
CA SER A 254 8.52 -19.00 11.88
C SER A 254 9.81 -18.61 11.17
N ALA A 255 10.65 -17.77 11.79
CA ALA A 255 11.91 -17.28 11.22
C ALA A 255 11.79 -16.73 9.78
N SER A 256 10.75 -15.91 9.56
CA SER A 256 10.35 -15.35 8.24
C SER A 256 10.00 -16.39 7.16
N THR A 257 9.81 -17.67 7.55
CA THR A 257 9.38 -18.73 6.65
C THR A 257 7.89 -18.99 6.83
N LEU A 258 7.13 -18.77 5.75
CA LEU A 258 5.70 -19.08 5.65
C LEU A 258 5.51 -20.56 5.32
N PHE A 259 4.46 -21.16 5.88
CA PHE A 259 3.99 -22.50 5.59
C PHE A 259 2.48 -22.46 5.34
N LEU A 260 2.06 -22.88 4.16
CA LEU A 260 0.66 -22.89 3.71
C LEU A 260 0.18 -24.31 3.44
N ILE A 261 -1.12 -24.55 3.64
CA ILE A 261 -1.83 -25.75 3.23
C ILE A 261 -3.20 -25.37 2.62
N ASN A 262 -3.69 -26.11 1.63
CA ASN A 262 -5.07 -25.97 1.11
C ASN A 262 -5.98 -27.15 1.50
N GLU A 263 -7.24 -27.10 1.08
CA GLU A 263 -8.25 -28.15 1.32
C GLU A 263 -7.89 -29.53 0.74
N ALA A 264 -7.01 -29.61 -0.24
CA ALA A 264 -6.52 -30.88 -0.79
C ALA A 264 -5.28 -31.42 -0.06
N GLY A 265 -4.75 -30.68 0.93
CA GLY A 265 -3.50 -31.01 1.61
C GLY A 265 -2.23 -30.69 0.81
N GLU A 266 -2.33 -29.90 -0.27
CA GLU A 266 -1.16 -29.35 -0.94
C GLU A 266 -0.50 -28.33 -0.04
N MET A 267 0.83 -28.35 -0.02
CA MET A 267 1.61 -27.59 0.93
C MET A 267 2.73 -26.82 0.26
N TYR A 268 2.96 -25.60 0.71
CA TYR A 268 4.00 -24.71 0.19
C TYR A 268 4.73 -24.01 1.33
N THR A 269 6.03 -23.75 1.14
CA THR A 269 6.82 -22.91 2.05
C THR A 269 7.60 -21.86 1.30
N ARG A 270 7.86 -20.71 1.95
CA ARG A 270 8.74 -19.67 1.41
C ARG A 270 9.35 -18.83 2.51
N LEU A 271 10.66 -18.57 2.45
CA LEU A 271 11.35 -17.55 3.23
C LEU A 271 11.12 -16.18 2.58
N ALA A 272 10.29 -15.36 3.22
CA ALA A 272 9.96 -14.03 2.74
C ALA A 272 9.72 -13.09 3.93
N ASP A 273 10.57 -12.06 4.03
CA ASP A 273 10.27 -10.83 4.74
C ASP A 273 10.73 -9.64 3.91
N PHE A 274 10.34 -8.44 4.33
CA PHE A 274 10.62 -7.19 3.62
C PHE A 274 12.10 -6.98 3.25
N ASP A 275 13.03 -7.42 4.11
CA ASP A 275 14.46 -7.30 3.84
C ASP A 275 14.90 -8.36 2.82
N ILE A 276 14.51 -9.62 3.01
CA ILE A 276 14.92 -10.73 2.15
C ILE A 276 14.41 -10.56 0.71
N ILE A 277 13.22 -9.99 0.52
CA ILE A 277 12.64 -9.79 -0.82
C ILE A 277 13.20 -8.58 -1.57
N GLY A 278 14.15 -7.84 -0.98
CA GLY A 278 14.84 -6.73 -1.65
C GLY A 278 14.27 -5.35 -1.36
N CYS A 279 13.20 -5.24 -0.57
CA CYS A 279 12.48 -3.98 -0.38
C CYS A 279 13.17 -3.00 0.59
N ASP A 280 14.24 -3.43 1.26
CA ASP A 280 15.05 -2.57 2.15
C ASP A 280 16.47 -2.25 1.62
N PRO A 281 16.62 -1.49 0.51
CA PRO A 281 17.93 -1.12 0.00
C PRO A 281 18.60 0.03 0.76
N MET A 282 17.92 0.56 1.78
CA MET A 282 18.51 1.55 2.68
C MET A 282 19.47 0.88 3.68
N PHE A 283 19.14 -0.32 4.15
CA PHE A 283 19.95 -1.02 5.13
C PHE A 283 20.69 -2.25 4.59
N PHE A 284 20.34 -2.78 3.43
CA PHE A 284 21.00 -3.95 2.85
C PHE A 284 21.45 -3.73 1.40
N LYS A 285 22.45 -4.49 1.00
CA LYS A 285 22.93 -4.51 -0.38
C LYS A 285 22.33 -5.71 -1.06
N TYR A 286 21.95 -5.55 -2.32
CA TYR A 286 21.42 -6.64 -3.14
C TYR A 286 22.24 -6.83 -4.40
N THR A 287 22.06 -7.97 -5.08
CA THR A 287 22.66 -8.23 -6.39
C THR A 287 21.87 -9.29 -7.16
N TYR A 288 21.69 -9.07 -8.46
CA TYR A 288 21.18 -10.08 -9.40
C TYR A 288 22.32 -10.89 -10.05
N VAL A 289 23.58 -10.51 -9.79
CA VAL A 289 24.75 -11.21 -10.32
C VAL A 289 25.18 -12.27 -9.30
N PRO A 290 25.15 -13.57 -9.67
CA PRO A 290 25.55 -14.65 -8.78
C PRO A 290 27.01 -14.53 -8.36
N TYR A 291 27.25 -14.68 -7.06
CA TYR A 291 28.60 -14.79 -6.50
C TYR A 291 28.59 -15.65 -5.24
N LYS A 292 29.78 -16.11 -4.83
CA LYS A 292 29.97 -16.88 -3.60
C LYS A 292 30.84 -16.12 -2.60
N SER A 293 30.25 -15.80 -1.46
CA SER A 293 30.94 -15.25 -0.30
C SER A 293 31.72 -16.36 0.42
N ASN A 294 32.90 -16.02 0.95
CA ASN A 294 33.68 -16.90 1.81
C ASN A 294 33.41 -16.66 3.31
N LEU A 295 32.49 -15.75 3.64
CA LEU A 295 32.12 -15.45 5.02
C LEU A 295 30.97 -16.38 5.47
N PRO A 296 31.14 -17.14 6.55
CA PRO A 296 30.05 -17.94 7.10
C PRO A 296 29.02 -17.05 7.80
N GLY A 297 27.79 -17.54 7.93
CA GLY A 297 26.69 -16.85 8.61
C GLY A 297 26.94 -16.59 10.10
N THR A 298 27.83 -17.35 10.72
CA THR A 298 28.31 -17.12 12.10
C THR A 298 29.19 -15.87 12.23
N ASN A 299 29.67 -15.31 11.12
CA ASN A 299 30.43 -14.07 11.09
C ASN A 299 29.50 -12.90 10.79
N TYR A 300 29.39 -11.96 11.73
CA TYR A 300 28.59 -10.73 11.57
C TYR A 300 28.84 -9.98 10.25
N ARG A 301 30.07 -10.01 9.71
CA ARG A 301 30.40 -9.32 8.45
C ARG A 301 29.68 -9.88 7.23
N SER A 302 29.19 -11.12 7.30
CA SER A 302 28.36 -11.69 6.23
C SER A 302 27.04 -10.93 6.03
N ASN A 303 26.55 -10.21 7.04
CA ASN A 303 25.40 -9.31 6.93
C ASN A 303 25.67 -8.07 6.05
N LEU A 304 26.94 -7.78 5.72
CA LEU A 304 27.34 -6.60 4.93
C LEU A 304 27.66 -6.95 3.47
N THR A 305 27.61 -8.23 3.12
CA THR A 305 27.76 -8.69 1.74
C THR A 305 26.44 -8.48 0.98
N ALA A 306 26.49 -8.50 -0.35
CA ALA A 306 25.27 -8.33 -1.16
C ALA A 306 24.39 -9.59 -1.07
N TRP A 307 23.10 -9.41 -0.87
CA TRP A 307 22.10 -10.45 -0.78
C TRP A 307 21.61 -10.78 -2.19
N GLY A 308 21.54 -12.06 -2.53
CA GLY A 308 21.10 -12.52 -3.85
C GLY A 308 19.62 -12.22 -4.13
N LEU A 309 19.33 -11.65 -5.30
CA LEU A 309 18.00 -11.46 -5.86
C LEU A 309 17.89 -12.15 -7.25
N PRO A 310 16.67 -12.48 -7.72
CA PRO A 310 15.39 -12.37 -7.02
C PRO A 310 15.33 -13.31 -5.81
N SER A 311 14.51 -12.99 -4.80
CA SER A 311 14.33 -13.85 -3.62
C SER A 311 13.80 -15.24 -3.99
N GLU A 312 13.92 -16.21 -3.09
CA GLU A 312 13.39 -17.55 -3.35
C GLU A 312 11.88 -17.57 -3.61
N THR A 313 11.46 -18.47 -4.51
CA THR A 313 10.05 -18.72 -4.83
C THR A 313 9.41 -19.70 -3.85
N TRP A 314 8.10 -19.90 -3.96
CA TRP A 314 7.38 -20.90 -3.19
C TRP A 314 7.86 -22.32 -3.51
N LEU A 315 8.32 -23.03 -2.48
CA LEU A 315 8.72 -24.43 -2.56
C LEU A 315 7.52 -25.32 -2.26
N LYS A 316 7.09 -26.12 -3.24
CA LYS A 316 6.09 -27.17 -3.03
C LYS A 316 6.65 -28.26 -2.12
N GLN A 317 5.90 -28.60 -1.08
CA GLN A 317 6.26 -29.65 -0.15
C GLN A 317 5.78 -31.01 -0.63
N PHE A 318 6.53 -32.06 -0.30
CA PHE A 318 6.13 -33.44 -0.59
C PHE A 318 4.81 -33.77 0.13
N PRO A 319 3.85 -34.43 -0.54
CA PRO A 319 2.56 -34.75 0.06
C PRO A 319 2.69 -35.81 1.17
N ILE A 320 1.75 -35.79 2.11
CA ILE A 320 1.60 -36.85 3.11
C ILE A 320 0.79 -37.98 2.48
N THR A 321 1.28 -39.22 2.57
CA THR A 321 0.50 -40.39 2.13
C THR A 321 -0.56 -40.72 3.18
N LEU A 322 -1.82 -40.86 2.76
CA LEU A 322 -2.97 -41.07 3.64
C LEU A 322 -3.58 -42.47 3.48
N PRO A 323 -2.97 -43.53 4.04
CA PRO A 323 -3.52 -44.89 3.98
C PRO A 323 -4.60 -45.11 5.06
N GLY A 324 -5.52 -46.04 4.80
CA GLY A 324 -6.49 -46.48 5.80
C GLY A 324 -7.41 -45.33 6.27
N GLN A 325 -7.41 -45.07 7.57
CA GLN A 325 -8.19 -44.00 8.18
C GLN A 325 -7.47 -42.64 8.21
N ALA A 326 -6.26 -42.55 7.68
CA ALA A 326 -5.46 -41.33 7.81
C ALA A 326 -6.14 -40.12 7.15
N ARG A 327 -6.16 -39.00 7.87
CA ARG A 327 -6.72 -37.71 7.40
C ARG A 327 -5.88 -36.57 7.94
N LEU A 328 -5.89 -35.46 7.22
CA LEU A 328 -5.21 -34.21 7.58
C LEU A 328 -6.21 -33.18 8.07
N THR A 329 -5.72 -32.21 8.84
CA THR A 329 -6.46 -31.04 9.32
C THR A 329 -5.81 -29.75 8.84
N ARG A 330 -6.54 -28.64 8.96
CA ARG A 330 -6.01 -27.28 8.72
C ARG A 330 -4.95 -26.85 9.75
N HIS A 331 -4.80 -27.56 10.86
CA HIS A 331 -3.88 -27.22 11.94
C HIS A 331 -2.44 -27.55 11.56
N ILE A 332 -1.71 -26.53 11.12
CA ILE A 332 -0.30 -26.64 10.70
C ILE A 332 0.62 -25.82 11.59
N THR A 333 1.88 -26.24 11.68
CA THR A 333 2.90 -25.50 12.42
C THR A 333 4.23 -25.58 11.71
N ILE A 334 4.90 -24.44 11.59
CA ILE A 334 6.34 -24.35 11.35
C ILE A 334 7.02 -23.81 12.60
N LEU A 335 8.17 -24.38 12.95
CA LEU A 335 9.00 -23.88 14.04
C LEU A 335 10.48 -24.00 13.70
N GLN A 336 11.27 -23.03 14.16
CA GLN A 336 12.73 -23.12 14.12
C GLN A 336 13.25 -24.16 15.12
N ASN A 337 14.28 -24.91 14.72
CA ASN A 337 14.90 -25.95 15.55
C ASN A 337 16.44 -25.92 15.51
N GLY A 338 17.02 -24.81 15.04
CA GLY A 338 18.47 -24.63 14.89
C GLY A 338 18.80 -23.43 14.00
N GLN A 339 19.96 -23.46 13.35
CA GLN A 339 20.51 -22.34 12.57
C GLN A 339 20.44 -22.55 11.05
N GLY A 340 20.25 -21.47 10.29
CA GLY A 340 20.16 -21.50 8.82
C GLY A 340 18.83 -22.05 8.30
N ASN A 341 18.53 -21.85 7.02
CA ASN A 341 17.22 -22.07 6.37
C ASN A 341 16.68 -23.50 6.55
N ALA A 342 17.57 -24.51 6.64
CA ALA A 342 17.18 -25.90 6.81
C ALA A 342 16.66 -26.23 8.22
N ALA A 343 16.93 -25.37 9.21
CA ALA A 343 16.61 -25.63 10.60
C ALA A 343 15.17 -25.23 10.96
N ARG A 344 14.20 -25.85 10.26
CA ARG A 344 12.79 -25.80 10.59
C ARG A 344 12.17 -27.20 10.59
N GLU A 345 11.20 -27.40 11.48
CA GLU A 345 10.28 -28.53 11.47
C GLU A 345 8.92 -28.08 10.96
N LEU A 346 8.33 -28.86 10.05
CA LEU A 346 6.93 -28.73 9.63
C LEU A 346 6.09 -29.77 10.36
N ARG A 347 4.91 -29.36 10.82
CA ARG A 347 3.91 -30.23 11.45
C ARG A 347 2.53 -30.03 10.82
N VAL A 348 1.79 -31.12 10.63
CA VAL A 348 0.40 -31.12 10.13
C VAL A 348 -0.44 -32.02 11.03
N GLY A 349 -1.43 -31.47 11.71
CA GLY A 349 -2.35 -32.23 12.57
C GLY A 349 -3.21 -33.20 11.77
N GLY A 350 -3.53 -34.34 12.37
CA GLY A 350 -4.39 -35.32 11.72
C GLY A 350 -4.51 -36.63 12.47
N ILE A 351 -5.02 -37.63 11.78
CA ILE A 351 -5.11 -39.00 12.26
C ILE A 351 -4.27 -39.94 11.39
N ASP A 352 -3.77 -41.02 12.00
CA ASP A 352 -3.02 -42.05 11.29
C ASP A 352 -3.92 -43.11 10.64
N ALA A 353 -3.28 -44.13 10.04
CA ALA A 353 -3.97 -45.22 9.36
C ALA A 353 -4.88 -46.05 10.28
N GLN A 354 -4.63 -46.04 11.60
CA GLN A 354 -5.38 -46.74 12.63
C GLN A 354 -6.43 -45.83 13.30
N GLY A 355 -6.49 -44.55 12.96
CA GLY A 355 -7.41 -43.58 13.53
C GLY A 355 -6.92 -42.94 14.83
N LYS A 356 -5.62 -43.07 15.17
CA LYS A 356 -5.03 -42.37 16.33
C LYS A 356 -4.78 -40.91 16.01
N THR A 357 -4.98 -40.02 16.98
CA THR A 357 -4.75 -38.58 16.83
C THR A 357 -3.28 -38.21 17.07
N GLY A 358 -2.82 -37.16 16.40
CA GLY A 358 -1.43 -36.72 16.45
C GLY A 358 -1.10 -35.75 15.32
N TYR A 359 0.17 -35.70 14.93
CA TYR A 359 0.63 -34.85 13.84
C TYR A 359 1.70 -35.54 13.00
N TRP A 360 1.70 -35.21 11.71
CA TRP A 360 2.75 -35.56 10.77
C TRP A 360 3.87 -34.54 10.88
N SER A 361 5.13 -35.00 10.96
CA SER A 361 6.30 -34.14 11.14
C SER A 361 7.41 -34.48 10.14
N LYS A 362 8.12 -33.45 9.68
CA LYS A 362 9.39 -33.59 8.95
C LYS A 362 10.25 -32.32 9.06
N PRO A 363 11.58 -32.40 8.86
CA PRO A 363 12.37 -31.23 8.53
C PRO A 363 11.95 -30.60 7.20
N ILE A 364 12.06 -29.28 7.08
CA ILE A 364 11.50 -28.51 5.94
C ILE A 364 11.94 -29.02 4.56
N PHE A 365 13.20 -29.44 4.40
CA PHE A 365 13.74 -29.90 3.11
C PHE A 365 13.76 -31.41 2.92
N GLU A 366 13.32 -32.18 3.91
CA GLU A 366 13.17 -33.63 3.77
C GLU A 366 11.90 -33.98 3.00
N ASN A 367 11.87 -35.16 2.38
CA ASN A 367 10.72 -35.62 1.59
C ASN A 367 9.78 -36.57 2.33
N THR A 368 10.18 -37.06 3.51
CA THR A 368 9.46 -38.12 4.23
C THR A 368 8.83 -37.58 5.50
N TRP A 369 7.53 -37.84 5.65
CA TRP A 369 6.75 -37.52 6.84
C TRP A 369 6.71 -38.70 7.81
N ARG A 370 6.78 -38.41 9.12
CA ARG A 370 6.51 -39.38 10.18
C ARG A 370 5.30 -38.95 11.00
N PHE A 371 4.44 -39.89 11.38
CA PHE A 371 3.37 -39.61 12.32
C PHE A 371 3.88 -39.66 13.77
N VAL A 372 3.46 -38.70 14.58
CA VAL A 372 3.75 -38.62 16.02
C VAL A 372 2.41 -38.57 16.74
N GLU A 373 2.12 -39.62 17.52
CA GLU A 373 0.92 -39.70 18.36
C GLU A 373 0.97 -38.61 19.44
N ALA A 374 -0.12 -37.87 19.59
CA ALA A 374 -0.27 -36.81 20.59
C ALA A 374 -1.75 -36.70 20.98
N PRO A 375 -2.07 -36.29 22.22
CA PRO A 375 -3.45 -36.20 22.71
C PRO A 375 -4.15 -34.97 22.14
N LEU A 376 -4.37 -34.97 20.82
CA LEU A 376 -5.02 -33.89 20.10
C LEU A 376 -6.50 -34.21 19.88
N GLU A 377 -7.33 -33.19 20.02
CA GLU A 377 -8.78 -33.24 19.80
C GLU A 377 -9.13 -32.40 18.57
N PHE A 378 -9.67 -33.05 17.54
CA PHE A 378 -10.07 -32.39 16.30
C PHE A 378 -11.58 -32.43 16.15
N ALA A 379 -12.18 -31.28 15.83
CA ALA A 379 -13.56 -31.18 15.42
C ALA A 379 -13.74 -31.69 13.97
N ALA A 380 -14.98 -31.99 13.58
CA ALA A 380 -15.26 -32.52 12.25
C ALA A 380 -14.90 -31.53 11.13
N ASP A 381 -15.06 -30.24 11.39
CA ASP A 381 -14.73 -29.11 10.52
C ASP A 381 -13.23 -28.74 10.51
N ASP A 382 -12.39 -29.41 11.30
CA ASP A 382 -10.93 -29.24 11.22
C ASP A 382 -10.30 -30.02 10.08
N PHE A 383 -10.95 -31.12 9.67
CA PHE A 383 -10.39 -32.02 8.67
C PHE A 383 -10.54 -31.46 7.27
N LEU A 384 -9.45 -31.50 6.52
CA LEU A 384 -9.39 -31.11 5.12
C LEU A 384 -10.22 -32.07 4.24
N ASP A 385 -10.81 -31.54 3.17
CA ASP A 385 -11.58 -32.33 2.21
C ASP A 385 -10.70 -33.02 1.14
N THR A 386 -9.71 -33.80 1.57
CA THR A 386 -8.81 -34.51 0.65
C THR A 386 -9.55 -35.54 -0.23
N GLY A 387 -10.74 -35.99 0.18
CA GLY A 387 -11.55 -36.96 -0.55
C GLY A 387 -12.16 -36.41 -1.84
N SER A 388 -12.54 -35.13 -1.85
CA SER A 388 -13.03 -34.43 -3.05
C SER A 388 -11.93 -34.13 -4.07
N TYR A 389 -10.65 -34.28 -3.69
CA TYR A 389 -9.50 -34.00 -4.53
C TYR A 389 -8.57 -35.23 -4.67
N PRO A 390 -9.00 -36.30 -5.38
CA PRO A 390 -8.23 -37.55 -5.47
C PRO A 390 -6.85 -37.40 -6.12
N ASP A 391 -6.68 -36.37 -6.96
CA ASP A 391 -5.39 -36.03 -7.59
C ASP A 391 -4.49 -35.18 -6.68
N GLY A 392 -4.94 -34.88 -5.45
CA GLY A 392 -4.24 -34.04 -4.48
C GLY A 392 -4.09 -32.60 -4.95
N LYS A 393 -5.03 -32.10 -5.75
CA LYS A 393 -5.04 -30.73 -6.27
C LYS A 393 -6.32 -30.01 -5.87
N GLY A 394 -6.19 -29.01 -5.01
CA GLY A 394 -7.32 -28.20 -4.55
C GLY A 394 -7.81 -27.21 -5.59
N GLU A 395 -8.90 -26.50 -5.26
CA GLU A 395 -9.38 -25.37 -6.06
C GLU A 395 -8.29 -24.28 -6.20
N ARG A 396 -8.27 -23.61 -7.35
CA ARG A 396 -7.46 -22.41 -7.61
C ARG A 396 -8.38 -21.22 -7.72
N GLY A 397 -7.96 -20.07 -7.21
CA GLY A 397 -8.68 -18.83 -7.38
C GLY A 397 -8.31 -18.14 -8.70
N PRO A 398 -8.92 -16.99 -8.98
CA PRO A 398 -8.66 -16.24 -10.20
C PRO A 398 -7.19 -15.79 -10.27
N SER A 399 -6.65 -15.71 -11.49
CA SER A 399 -5.36 -15.07 -11.69
C SER A 399 -5.45 -13.59 -11.26
N ILE A 400 -4.45 -13.15 -10.51
CA ILE A 400 -4.25 -11.75 -10.10
C ILE A 400 -3.25 -11.01 -11.02
N ASP A 401 -2.74 -11.68 -12.06
CA ASP A 401 -1.87 -11.06 -13.04
C ASP A 401 -2.70 -10.18 -13.99
N THR A 402 -2.19 -9.00 -14.32
CA THR A 402 -2.80 -8.07 -15.26
C THR A 402 -1.93 -7.93 -16.50
N ALA A 403 -2.56 -7.97 -17.67
CA ALA A 403 -1.87 -7.68 -18.92
C ALA A 403 -1.87 -6.16 -19.18
N MET A 404 -0.69 -5.60 -19.37
CA MET A 404 -0.48 -4.17 -19.62
C MET A 404 0.18 -3.98 -20.99
N ARG A 405 -0.23 -2.95 -21.75
CA ARG A 405 0.41 -2.61 -23.03
C ARG A 405 0.45 -1.13 -23.29
N GLY A 406 1.43 -0.67 -24.06
CA GLY A 406 1.60 0.74 -24.37
C GLY A 406 2.91 1.10 -25.05
N TYR A 407 3.35 2.33 -24.84
CA TYR A 407 4.42 2.96 -25.62
C TYR A 407 5.44 3.66 -24.72
N LEU A 408 6.59 3.97 -25.30
CA LEU A 408 7.54 4.93 -24.71
C LEU A 408 7.11 6.36 -25.06
N TRP A 409 7.22 7.27 -24.11
CA TRP A 409 6.94 8.68 -24.23
C TRP A 409 8.20 9.49 -23.92
N ASN A 410 8.54 10.45 -24.76
CA ASN A 410 9.64 11.40 -24.56
C ASN A 410 9.06 12.79 -24.33
N GLY A 411 8.84 13.16 -23.06
CA GLY A 411 7.95 14.26 -22.71
C GLY A 411 6.55 14.01 -23.29
N ASP A 412 6.06 14.93 -24.10
CA ASP A 412 4.72 14.84 -24.72
C ASP A 412 4.72 14.07 -26.06
N THR A 413 5.82 13.38 -26.40
CA THR A 413 5.99 12.67 -27.68
C THR A 413 5.95 11.16 -27.53
N LYS A 414 4.90 10.52 -28.07
CA LYS A 414 4.76 9.06 -28.17
C LYS A 414 5.69 8.47 -29.25
N ASP A 415 6.45 7.43 -28.92
CA ASP A 415 7.24 6.61 -29.84
C ASP A 415 6.37 5.43 -30.35
N SER A 416 5.59 5.69 -31.40
CA SER A 416 4.58 4.73 -31.91
C SER A 416 5.17 3.54 -32.68
N GLU A 417 6.47 3.54 -32.97
CA GLU A 417 7.12 2.43 -33.68
C GLU A 417 7.41 1.24 -32.75
N TRP A 418 7.40 1.47 -31.43
CA TRP A 418 7.79 0.51 -30.41
C TRP A 418 6.61 0.19 -29.49
N LEU A 419 6.10 -1.03 -29.59
CA LEU A 419 5.07 -1.52 -28.68
C LEU A 419 5.72 -2.27 -27.52
N TYR A 420 5.26 -1.98 -26.31
CA TYR A 420 5.68 -2.65 -25.08
C TYR A 420 4.49 -3.36 -24.44
N GLU A 421 4.68 -4.60 -24.03
CA GLU A 421 3.64 -5.41 -23.38
C GLU A 421 4.20 -6.16 -22.17
N ILE A 422 3.46 -6.16 -21.07
CA ILE A 422 3.70 -6.99 -19.89
C ILE A 422 2.48 -7.89 -19.70
N PRO A 423 2.50 -9.15 -20.16
CA PRO A 423 1.33 -10.03 -20.15
C PRO A 423 0.97 -10.56 -18.76
N ASN A 424 1.92 -10.51 -17.81
CA ASN A 424 1.85 -11.17 -16.51
C ASN A 424 2.28 -10.23 -15.38
N PHE A 425 1.86 -8.96 -15.40
CA PHE A 425 2.19 -8.02 -14.34
C PHE A 425 1.47 -8.39 -13.04
N ASN A 426 2.19 -8.48 -11.93
CA ASN A 426 1.59 -8.71 -10.63
C ASN A 426 1.89 -7.55 -9.68
N LEU A 427 0.83 -6.93 -9.16
CA LEU A 427 0.94 -5.75 -8.30
C LEU A 427 1.56 -6.06 -6.92
N PHE A 428 1.67 -7.33 -6.53
CA PHE A 428 2.24 -7.69 -5.23
C PHE A 428 3.74 -7.82 -5.30
N GLU A 429 4.22 -8.77 -6.10
CA GLU A 429 5.62 -9.08 -6.29
C GLU A 429 5.79 -10.11 -7.41
N GLY A 430 7.04 -10.46 -7.68
CA GLY A 430 7.42 -11.49 -8.64
C GLY A 430 7.97 -10.89 -9.93
N GLU A 431 8.68 -11.70 -10.69
CA GLU A 431 9.15 -11.31 -12.02
C GLU A 431 7.99 -11.24 -13.02
N CYS A 432 8.15 -10.40 -14.03
CA CYS A 432 7.23 -10.31 -15.16
C CYS A 432 7.99 -10.16 -16.48
N ASP A 433 7.35 -10.58 -17.57
CA ASP A 433 7.91 -10.51 -18.91
C ASP A 433 7.69 -9.11 -19.47
N LEU A 434 8.72 -8.49 -20.03
CA LEU A 434 8.57 -7.33 -20.91
C LEU A 434 8.79 -7.76 -22.35
N ARG A 435 7.71 -7.73 -23.14
CA ARG A 435 7.75 -7.95 -24.58
C ARG A 435 7.91 -6.61 -25.27
N ILE A 436 8.92 -6.51 -26.12
CA ILE A 436 9.25 -5.31 -26.88
C ILE A 436 9.11 -5.67 -28.36
N THR A 437 8.18 -5.03 -29.05
CA THR A 437 7.91 -5.26 -30.46
C THR A 437 8.32 -4.05 -31.31
N TRP A 438 9.14 -4.31 -32.32
CA TRP A 438 9.56 -3.30 -33.31
C TRP A 438 9.65 -3.97 -34.68
N ASN A 439 9.14 -3.31 -35.73
CA ASN A 439 9.11 -3.85 -37.10
C ASN A 439 8.55 -5.29 -37.23
N ASN A 440 7.53 -5.62 -36.43
CA ASN A 440 6.90 -6.95 -36.31
C ASN A 440 7.80 -8.07 -35.75
N GLU A 441 8.99 -7.73 -35.23
CA GLU A 441 9.83 -8.63 -34.45
C GLU A 441 9.62 -8.38 -32.97
N THR A 442 9.70 -9.41 -32.12
CA THR A 442 9.47 -9.28 -30.67
C THR A 442 10.61 -9.89 -29.87
N CYS A 443 11.16 -9.11 -28.95
CA CYS A 443 12.10 -9.55 -27.92
C CYS A 443 11.37 -9.68 -26.59
N THR A 444 11.68 -10.71 -25.79
CA THR A 444 11.15 -10.86 -24.43
C THR A 444 12.31 -10.82 -23.44
N ILE A 445 12.22 -9.93 -22.46
CA ILE A 445 13.16 -9.82 -21.34
C ILE A 445 12.41 -9.91 -20.01
N LEU A 446 13.14 -9.96 -18.90
CA LEU A 446 12.55 -10.03 -17.57
C LEU A 446 12.66 -8.68 -16.85
N LEU A 447 11.61 -8.34 -16.11
CA LEU A 447 11.62 -7.27 -15.12
C LEU A 447 11.47 -7.89 -13.73
N HIS A 448 12.23 -7.34 -12.78
CA HIS A 448 12.12 -7.66 -11.36
C HIS A 448 11.68 -6.44 -10.56
N PRO A 449 10.36 -6.19 -10.45
CA PRO A 449 9.81 -5.18 -9.55
C PRO A 449 9.98 -5.57 -8.09
N VAL A 450 10.38 -4.60 -7.28
CA VAL A 450 10.51 -4.72 -5.83
C VAL A 450 9.87 -3.50 -5.20
N GLU A 451 8.84 -3.68 -4.36
CA GLU A 451 8.11 -2.56 -3.76
C GLU A 451 9.09 -1.67 -2.96
N MET A 452 9.04 -0.37 -3.21
CA MET A 452 9.88 0.60 -2.53
C MET A 452 9.39 0.82 -1.10
N TRP A 453 10.32 1.00 -0.16
CA TRP A 453 9.97 1.45 1.19
C TRP A 453 9.21 2.78 1.14
N THR A 454 8.06 2.85 1.82
CA THR A 454 7.26 4.09 1.93
C THR A 454 7.04 4.51 3.36
N TYR A 455 7.15 5.82 3.62
CA TYR A 455 6.95 6.43 4.94
C TYR A 455 5.49 6.42 5.41
N LEU A 456 4.54 6.46 4.47
CA LEU A 456 3.13 6.67 4.77
C LEU A 456 2.49 5.42 5.35
N LYS A 457 1.75 5.62 6.44
CA LYS A 457 0.68 4.70 6.83
C LYS A 457 -0.42 4.76 5.79
N ARG A 458 -0.91 3.60 5.35
CA ARG A 458 -1.91 3.45 4.29
C ARG A 458 -3.06 2.59 4.84
N ASP A 459 -4.26 3.13 4.84
CA ASP A 459 -5.52 2.48 5.24
C ASP A 459 -6.29 1.88 4.03
N TYR A 460 -5.70 1.95 2.85
CA TYR A 460 -6.17 1.37 1.58
C TYR A 460 -5.20 0.29 1.07
N LEU A 461 -5.57 -0.43 0.00
CA LEU A 461 -4.71 -1.35 -0.74
C LEU A 461 -4.06 -0.58 -1.91
N PRO A 462 -2.76 -0.24 -1.82
CA PRO A 462 -2.10 0.58 -2.83
C PRO A 462 -2.13 -0.09 -4.19
N GLY A 463 -2.42 0.71 -5.23
CA GLY A 463 -2.57 0.28 -6.61
C GLY A 463 -3.90 -0.40 -6.94
N ARG A 464 -4.84 -0.54 -5.99
CA ARG A 464 -6.20 -1.07 -6.23
C ARG A 464 -7.28 -0.02 -5.95
N ASN A 465 -7.45 0.34 -4.68
CA ASN A 465 -8.46 1.30 -4.22
C ASN A 465 -7.79 2.52 -3.58
N GLY A 466 -6.63 2.88 -4.11
CA GLY A 466 -5.83 3.97 -3.62
C GLY A 466 -4.66 4.26 -4.55
N PRO A 467 -3.81 5.20 -4.12
CA PRO A 467 -2.56 5.54 -4.78
C PRO A 467 -1.77 4.35 -5.36
N PRO A 468 -1.13 4.52 -6.53
CA PRO A 468 -0.32 3.47 -7.14
C PRO A 468 0.82 3.04 -6.23
N LYS A 469 1.26 1.78 -6.38
CA LYS A 469 2.48 1.31 -5.74
C LYS A 469 3.70 1.84 -6.47
N ILE A 470 4.78 2.05 -5.71
CA ILE A 470 6.08 2.41 -6.28
C ILE A 470 7.01 1.22 -6.11
N PHE A 471 7.74 0.90 -7.16
CA PHE A 471 8.71 -0.18 -7.23
C PHE A 471 10.06 0.35 -7.68
N PHE A 472 11.12 -0.25 -7.16
CA PHE A 472 12.37 -0.32 -7.89
C PHE A 472 12.28 -1.47 -8.90
N VAL A 473 12.85 -1.29 -10.09
CA VAL A 473 12.85 -2.31 -11.14
C VAL A 473 14.28 -2.57 -11.62
N THR A 474 14.64 -3.84 -11.67
CA THR A 474 15.85 -4.33 -12.34
C THR A 474 15.46 -5.11 -13.58
N LEU A 475 16.13 -4.84 -14.70
CA LEU A 475 15.93 -5.55 -15.95
C LEU A 475 16.96 -6.67 -16.07
N ASP A 476 16.54 -7.85 -16.52
CA ASP A 476 17.42 -8.98 -16.86
C ASP A 476 17.19 -9.37 -18.32
N ILE A 477 18.27 -9.39 -19.10
CA ILE A 477 18.27 -9.84 -20.51
C ILE A 477 18.73 -11.31 -20.52
N PRO A 478 17.82 -12.28 -20.78
CA PRO A 478 18.20 -13.67 -20.97
C PRO A 478 19.25 -13.82 -22.09
N PRO A 479 20.20 -14.77 -21.98
CA PRO A 479 21.25 -14.94 -23.00
C PRO A 479 20.74 -15.20 -24.42
N ASP A 480 19.55 -15.77 -24.54
CA ASP A 480 18.86 -16.14 -25.77
C ASP A 480 17.77 -15.13 -26.19
N ALA A 481 17.56 -14.04 -25.43
CA ALA A 481 16.49 -13.06 -25.67
C ALA A 481 16.58 -12.38 -27.05
N MET A 482 17.78 -12.34 -27.64
CA MET A 482 18.06 -11.71 -28.93
C MET A 482 18.21 -12.72 -30.07
N ASP A 483 18.00 -14.01 -29.81
CA ASP A 483 18.14 -15.05 -30.83
C ASP A 483 17.03 -14.94 -31.89
N GLY A 484 17.41 -15.08 -33.16
CA GLY A 484 16.49 -14.99 -34.29
C GLY A 484 16.05 -13.58 -34.71
N LEU A 485 16.39 -12.54 -33.94
CA LEU A 485 16.10 -11.14 -34.32
C LEU A 485 17.02 -10.63 -35.43
N SER A 486 16.54 -9.66 -36.22
CA SER A 486 17.34 -8.95 -37.21
C SER A 486 18.49 -8.15 -36.55
N GLU A 487 19.58 -7.98 -37.28
CA GLU A 487 20.75 -7.24 -36.79
C GLU A 487 20.41 -5.79 -36.43
N SER A 488 19.51 -5.15 -37.20
CA SER A 488 19.01 -3.81 -36.88
C SER A 488 18.27 -3.77 -35.55
N PHE A 489 17.42 -4.77 -35.26
CA PHE A 489 16.66 -4.77 -34.02
C PHE A 489 17.57 -5.01 -32.81
N LYS A 490 18.58 -5.90 -32.94
CA LYS A 490 19.58 -6.13 -31.90
C LYS A 490 20.34 -4.86 -31.54
N GLN A 491 20.81 -4.11 -32.54
CA GLN A 491 21.56 -2.86 -32.31
C GLN A 491 20.71 -1.82 -31.59
N GLU A 492 19.44 -1.66 -31.97
CA GLU A 492 18.51 -0.74 -31.29
C GLU A 492 18.23 -1.18 -29.84
N LEU A 493 18.02 -2.47 -29.59
CA LEU A 493 17.83 -3.00 -28.24
C LEU A 493 19.08 -2.82 -27.38
N GLU A 494 20.27 -3.12 -27.91
CA GLU A 494 21.53 -2.90 -27.20
C GLU A 494 21.73 -1.43 -26.83
N GLN A 495 21.39 -0.50 -27.74
CA GLN A 495 21.47 0.93 -27.49
C GLN A 495 20.49 1.39 -26.41
N ARG A 496 19.25 0.90 -26.43
CA ARG A 496 18.18 1.34 -25.50
C ARG A 496 18.28 0.71 -24.12
N ILE A 497 18.53 -0.60 -24.04
CA ILE A 497 18.44 -1.37 -22.80
C ILE A 497 19.66 -2.21 -22.47
N GLY A 498 20.58 -2.45 -23.42
CA GLY A 498 21.74 -3.33 -23.20
C GLY A 498 22.62 -2.87 -22.02
N ASP A 499 22.74 -1.56 -21.88
CA ASP A 499 23.47 -0.93 -20.79
C ASP A 499 22.75 -1.06 -19.42
N SER A 500 21.56 -1.66 -19.35
CA SER A 500 20.75 -1.80 -18.13
C SER A 500 20.73 -3.22 -17.56
N ASP A 501 21.26 -4.22 -18.27
CA ASP A 501 21.20 -5.63 -17.86
C ASP A 501 21.76 -5.82 -16.44
N LYS A 502 20.91 -6.35 -15.55
CA LYS A 502 21.17 -6.64 -14.13
C LYS A 502 21.70 -5.44 -13.34
N LYS A 503 21.53 -4.20 -13.83
CA LYS A 503 21.83 -2.98 -13.06
C LYS A 503 20.75 -2.80 -11.99
N LEU A 504 21.15 -3.06 -10.75
CA LEU A 504 20.28 -3.04 -9.58
C LEU A 504 19.49 -1.72 -9.50
N PHE A 505 18.16 -1.85 -9.50
CA PHE A 505 17.20 -0.76 -9.31
C PHE A 505 17.36 0.40 -10.30
N HIS A 506 17.77 0.09 -11.53
CA HIS A 506 18.02 1.09 -12.55
C HIS A 506 16.79 1.92 -12.92
N TYR A 507 15.60 1.33 -12.77
CA TYR A 507 14.32 1.96 -13.08
C TYR A 507 13.46 2.15 -11.83
N ILE A 508 12.62 3.17 -11.86
CA ILE A 508 11.50 3.34 -10.92
C ILE A 508 10.22 3.11 -11.69
N MET A 509 9.29 2.40 -11.06
CA MET A 509 7.99 2.12 -11.62
C MET A 509 6.89 2.51 -10.64
N GLU A 510 5.85 3.15 -11.16
CA GLU A 510 4.59 3.42 -10.48
C GLU A 510 3.51 2.57 -11.14
N ALA A 511 2.73 1.81 -10.38
CA ALA A 511 1.73 0.92 -10.97
C ALA A 511 0.48 0.75 -10.11
N GLY A 512 -0.66 0.61 -10.78
CA GLY A 512 -1.93 0.14 -10.23
C GLY A 512 -2.51 -0.99 -11.07
N THR A 513 -3.79 -1.28 -10.89
CA THR A 513 -4.55 -2.26 -11.69
C THR A 513 -4.77 -1.81 -13.13
N ASP A 514 -4.81 -0.49 -13.37
CA ASP A 514 -5.21 0.06 -14.68
C ASP A 514 -4.05 0.60 -15.50
N TYR A 515 -2.93 0.92 -14.87
CA TYR A 515 -1.75 1.42 -15.57
C TYR A 515 -0.44 1.10 -14.85
N LEU A 516 0.64 1.26 -15.62
CA LEU A 516 2.02 1.19 -15.17
C LEU A 516 2.82 2.27 -15.87
N LEU A 517 3.64 2.98 -15.10
CA LEU A 517 4.57 4.00 -15.56
C LEU A 517 5.98 3.61 -15.09
N MET A 518 6.93 3.48 -16.01
CA MET A 518 8.33 3.16 -15.68
C MET A 518 9.30 4.15 -16.30
N GLN A 519 10.30 4.58 -15.54
CA GLN A 519 11.31 5.54 -15.99
C GLN A 519 12.71 5.20 -15.45
N SER A 520 13.76 5.57 -16.19
CA SER A 520 15.14 5.37 -15.76
C SER A 520 15.53 6.38 -14.67
N GLN A 521 16.38 5.96 -13.74
CA GLN A 521 16.97 6.85 -12.74
C GLN A 521 18.13 7.70 -13.28
N LYS A 522 18.67 7.41 -14.48
CA LYS A 522 19.75 8.22 -15.08
C LYS A 522 19.22 9.58 -15.54
N SER A 523 19.93 10.64 -15.17
CA SER A 523 19.56 12.02 -15.53
C SER A 523 19.52 12.29 -17.04
N SER A 524 20.30 11.57 -17.86
CA SER A 524 20.31 11.70 -19.32
C SER A 524 19.04 11.19 -20.00
N ASP A 525 18.35 10.23 -19.38
CA ASP A 525 17.13 9.58 -19.91
C ASP A 525 15.88 9.91 -19.08
N SER A 526 16.01 10.84 -18.12
CA SER A 526 14.97 11.18 -17.14
C SER A 526 13.68 11.82 -17.72
N GLY A 527 13.63 12.05 -19.04
CA GLY A 527 12.45 12.53 -19.75
C GLY A 527 11.65 11.42 -20.46
N SER A 528 12.17 10.20 -20.51
CA SER A 528 11.54 9.06 -21.19
C SER A 528 10.74 8.20 -20.21
N ILE A 529 9.47 7.99 -20.50
CA ILE A 529 8.52 7.27 -19.66
C ILE A 529 7.89 6.15 -20.48
N MET A 530 8.05 4.90 -20.04
CA MET A 530 7.26 3.79 -20.56
C MET A 530 5.91 3.81 -19.85
N PHE A 531 4.83 4.01 -20.60
CA PHE A 531 3.47 4.09 -20.05
C PHE A 531 2.60 3.02 -20.69
N LEU A 532 2.08 2.12 -19.85
CA LEU A 532 1.27 0.98 -20.23
C LEU A 532 -0.08 1.04 -19.52
N THR A 533 -1.15 0.60 -20.19
CA THR A 533 -2.49 0.51 -19.61
C THR A 533 -3.06 -0.89 -19.73
N ALA A 534 -3.95 -1.24 -18.80
CA ALA A 534 -4.74 -2.45 -18.88
C ALA A 534 -5.82 -2.29 -19.96
N GLY A 535 -6.02 -3.33 -20.78
CA GLY A 535 -7.01 -3.27 -21.86
C GLY A 535 -6.52 -2.46 -23.07
N ASP A 536 -7.21 -1.39 -23.44
CA ASP A 536 -6.87 -0.57 -24.61
C ASP A 536 -5.68 0.35 -24.32
N VAL A 537 -4.81 0.53 -25.32
CA VAL A 537 -3.66 1.42 -25.18
C VAL A 537 -4.16 2.86 -25.09
N SER A 538 -3.82 3.54 -23.99
CA SER A 538 -4.22 4.93 -23.80
C SER A 538 -3.54 5.86 -24.80
N GLU A 539 -4.33 6.74 -25.40
CA GLU A 539 -3.87 7.84 -26.26
C GLU A 539 -3.63 9.15 -25.48
N TYR A 540 -3.95 9.15 -24.18
CA TYR A 540 -3.76 10.32 -23.31
C TYR A 540 -2.33 10.41 -22.78
N LEU A 541 -1.92 11.62 -22.40
CA LEU A 541 -0.60 11.82 -21.79
C LEU A 541 -0.48 11.03 -20.47
N PRO A 542 0.70 10.46 -20.15
CA PRO A 542 0.90 9.72 -18.91
C PRO A 542 0.49 10.50 -17.64
N GLU A 543 0.85 11.78 -17.55
CA GLU A 543 0.52 12.64 -16.38
C GLU A 543 -0.98 12.87 -16.19
N PHE A 544 -1.74 12.90 -17.28
CA PHE A 544 -3.20 13.01 -17.22
C PHE A 544 -3.82 11.72 -16.67
N ASN A 545 -3.46 10.56 -17.23
CA ASN A 545 -3.93 9.27 -16.73
C ASN A 545 -3.56 9.05 -15.26
N ARG A 546 -2.33 9.41 -14.88
CA ARG A 546 -1.82 9.31 -13.52
C ARG A 546 -2.68 10.06 -12.51
N SER A 547 -3.12 11.26 -12.86
CA SER A 547 -4.01 12.07 -12.00
C SER A 547 -5.43 11.50 -11.94
N TRP A 548 -5.84 10.76 -12.96
CA TRP A 548 -7.19 10.22 -13.11
C TRP A 548 -7.40 8.92 -12.33
N VAL A 549 -6.42 8.02 -12.30
CA VAL A 549 -6.55 6.67 -11.70
C VAL A 549 -6.53 6.65 -10.15
N LEU A 550 -6.50 7.80 -9.47
CA LEU A 550 -6.69 7.85 -8.01
C LEU A 550 -8.15 7.59 -7.56
N GLY A 551 -8.92 6.90 -8.41
CA GLY A 551 -10.28 7.20 -8.82
C GLY A 551 -11.46 6.76 -7.95
N GLU A 552 -11.27 5.81 -7.04
CA GLU A 552 -12.35 5.45 -6.10
C GLU A 552 -12.15 6.13 -4.75
N PHE A 553 -12.81 7.28 -4.60
CA PHE A 553 -12.91 7.99 -3.32
C PHE A 553 -14.16 7.49 -2.58
N GLU A 554 -13.97 6.59 -1.62
CA GLU A 554 -15.02 6.12 -0.69
C GLU A 554 -15.83 7.29 -0.08
N GLU A 555 -15.21 8.45 0.04
CA GLU A 555 -15.80 9.68 0.56
C GLU A 555 -16.90 10.24 -0.33
N VAL A 556 -16.75 10.13 -1.65
CA VAL A 556 -17.79 10.51 -2.62
C VAL A 556 -18.99 9.59 -2.46
N THR A 557 -18.74 8.28 -2.36
CA THR A 557 -19.82 7.29 -2.12
C THR A 557 -20.53 7.58 -0.81
N ARG A 558 -19.80 7.89 0.27
CA ARG A 558 -20.37 8.28 1.55
C ARG A 558 -21.17 9.57 1.45
N TYR A 559 -20.67 10.59 0.75
CA TYR A 559 -21.38 11.86 0.52
C TYR A 559 -22.73 11.65 -0.17
N ASN A 560 -22.79 10.75 -1.15
CA ASN A 560 -23.98 10.38 -1.91
C ASN A 560 -24.86 9.32 -1.21
N SER A 561 -24.50 8.87 0.00
CA SER A 561 -25.25 7.83 0.71
C SER A 561 -26.62 8.33 1.20
N GLU A 562 -27.60 7.42 1.21
CA GLU A 562 -28.93 7.67 1.77
C GLU A 562 -28.86 8.00 3.28
N ASP A 563 -27.79 7.62 3.96
CA ASP A 563 -27.55 7.93 5.37
C ASP A 563 -27.38 9.44 5.62
N LEU A 564 -26.95 10.21 4.61
CA LEU A 564 -26.71 11.65 4.72
C LEU A 564 -27.78 12.52 4.05
N ILE A 565 -28.62 11.94 3.19
CA ILE A 565 -29.61 12.66 2.40
C ILE A 565 -31.02 12.41 2.97
N VAL A 566 -31.86 13.44 3.01
CA VAL A 566 -33.28 13.31 3.38
C VAL A 566 -34.07 12.90 2.15
N GLN A 567 -34.86 11.82 2.25
CA GLN A 567 -35.67 11.33 1.14
C GLN A 567 -36.98 12.15 1.02
N GLY A 568 -37.47 12.39 -0.20
CA GLY A 568 -38.80 12.98 -0.42
C GLY A 568 -38.90 14.19 -1.37
N GLY A 569 -37.82 14.58 -2.04
CA GLY A 569 -37.83 15.72 -2.98
C GLY A 569 -37.54 17.06 -2.32
N PRO A 570 -37.73 18.20 -3.01
CA PRO A 570 -37.27 19.51 -2.54
C PRO A 570 -38.15 20.14 -1.45
N VAL A 571 -39.28 19.53 -1.08
CA VAL A 571 -40.23 20.05 -0.09
C VAL A 571 -40.40 19.01 1.02
N PHE A 572 -40.19 19.44 2.26
CA PHE A 572 -40.23 18.58 3.43
C PHE A 572 -41.39 18.95 4.35
N GLN A 573 -42.01 17.94 4.92
CA GLN A 573 -43.14 18.08 5.84
C GLN A 573 -42.65 18.14 7.29
N ARG A 574 -43.43 18.77 8.17
CA ARG A 574 -43.07 18.94 9.59
C ARG A 574 -42.77 17.63 10.34
N ASN A 575 -43.38 16.51 9.95
CA ASN A 575 -43.11 15.19 10.53
C ASN A 575 -41.69 14.66 10.20
N GLN A 576 -40.99 15.23 9.21
CA GLN A 576 -39.62 14.90 8.84
C GLN A 576 -38.57 15.72 9.61
N TYR A 577 -38.97 16.66 10.48
CA TYR A 577 -38.04 17.53 11.22
C TYR A 577 -36.95 16.76 11.98
N ALA A 578 -37.32 15.69 12.69
CA ALA A 578 -36.36 14.88 13.45
C ALA A 578 -35.36 14.14 12.53
N GLU A 579 -35.81 13.69 11.36
CA GLU A 579 -34.95 13.08 10.35
C GLU A 579 -33.95 14.11 9.81
N ILE A 580 -34.43 15.30 9.41
CA ILE A 580 -33.59 16.39 8.89
C ILE A 580 -32.51 16.78 9.92
N GLN A 581 -32.87 16.94 11.20
CA GLN A 581 -31.91 17.23 12.28
C GLN A 581 -30.84 16.14 12.41
N ASN A 582 -31.25 14.87 12.38
CA ASN A 582 -30.31 13.76 12.42
C ASN A 582 -29.34 13.79 11.21
N LYS A 583 -29.86 14.04 9.99
CA LYS A 583 -29.04 14.17 8.79
C LYS A 583 -28.07 15.36 8.88
N ILE A 584 -28.48 16.50 9.44
CA ILE A 584 -27.59 17.65 9.67
C ILE A 584 -26.40 17.25 10.56
N GLU A 585 -26.65 16.55 11.67
CA GLU A 585 -25.58 16.15 12.59
C GLU A 585 -24.63 15.11 11.95
N LEU A 586 -25.15 14.16 11.17
CA LEU A 586 -24.32 13.22 10.41
C LEU A 586 -23.46 13.93 9.36
N ASN A 587 -24.01 14.91 8.64
CA ASN A 587 -23.25 15.70 7.67
C ASN A 587 -22.18 16.58 8.37
N LYS A 588 -22.47 17.17 9.55
CA LYS A 588 -21.46 17.89 10.35
C LYS A 588 -20.33 16.97 10.83
N ALA A 589 -20.65 15.73 11.19
CA ALA A 589 -19.65 14.74 11.57
C ALA A 589 -18.72 14.42 10.39
N LEU A 590 -19.27 14.19 9.20
CA LEU A 590 -18.46 13.99 7.98
C LEU A 590 -17.64 15.24 7.64
N GLN A 591 -18.21 16.44 7.73
CA GLN A 591 -17.49 17.69 7.49
C GLN A 591 -16.28 17.84 8.42
N LYS A 592 -16.43 17.50 9.71
CA LYS A 592 -15.33 17.50 10.66
C LYS A 592 -14.25 16.48 10.29
N GLU A 593 -14.64 15.27 9.91
CA GLU A 593 -13.75 14.21 9.46
C GLU A 593 -12.91 14.64 8.26
N LEU A 594 -13.54 15.20 7.21
CA LEU A 594 -12.83 15.69 6.01
C LEU A 594 -11.84 16.82 6.34
N LYS A 595 -12.20 17.75 7.24
CA LYS A 595 -11.28 18.82 7.69
C LYS A 595 -10.06 18.26 8.42
N GLU A 596 -10.25 17.27 9.28
CA GLU A 596 -9.16 16.59 9.99
C GLU A 596 -8.24 15.84 9.00
N ARG A 597 -8.82 15.20 7.99
CA ARG A 597 -8.07 14.53 6.92
C ARG A 597 -7.22 15.47 6.08
N ILE A 598 -7.77 16.61 5.64
CA ILE A 598 -7.00 17.64 4.93
C ILE A 598 -5.79 18.05 5.76
N SER A 599 -5.97 18.34 7.05
CA SER A 599 -4.87 18.69 7.95
C SER A 599 -3.83 17.56 8.07
N ASN A 600 -4.27 16.30 8.09
CA ASN A 600 -3.37 15.14 8.13
C ASN A 600 -2.55 15.02 6.85
N PHE A 601 -3.17 15.15 5.66
CA PHE A 601 -2.45 15.15 4.38
C PHE A 601 -1.46 16.32 4.26
N GLU A 602 -1.82 17.53 4.71
CA GLU A 602 -0.89 18.66 4.76
C GLU A 602 0.29 18.41 5.73
N SER A 603 0.05 17.70 6.84
CA SER A 603 1.10 17.30 7.78
C SER A 603 2.03 16.26 7.15
N ILE A 604 1.46 15.26 6.48
CA ILE A 604 2.17 14.22 5.73
C ILE A 604 3.11 14.84 4.70
N LYS A 605 2.60 15.73 3.84
CA LYS A 605 3.38 16.41 2.81
C LYS A 605 4.56 17.18 3.40
N ARG A 606 4.34 17.90 4.52
CA ARG A 606 5.41 18.61 5.24
C ARG A 606 6.43 17.67 5.87
N SER A 607 5.99 16.54 6.43
CA SER A 607 6.86 15.54 7.05
C SER A 607 7.77 14.86 6.03
N ALA A 608 7.21 14.46 4.88
CA ALA A 608 7.97 13.86 3.79
C ALA A 608 9.04 14.82 3.26
N SER A 609 8.67 16.08 2.99
CA SER A 609 9.58 17.11 2.51
C SER A 609 10.71 17.41 3.51
N ARG A 610 10.38 17.50 4.80
CA ARG A 610 11.38 17.66 5.87
C ARG A 610 12.32 16.47 5.94
N SER A 611 11.81 15.25 5.83
CA SER A 611 12.61 14.01 5.86
C SER A 611 13.58 13.96 4.68
N ARG A 612 13.15 14.36 3.47
CA ARG A 612 14.02 14.49 2.31
C ARG A 612 15.13 15.51 2.54
N ILE A 613 14.79 16.71 3.02
CA ILE A 613 15.78 17.77 3.30
C ILE A 613 16.79 17.33 4.36
N ALA A 614 16.30 16.75 5.44
CA ALA A 614 17.07 16.17 6.53
C ALA A 614 18.08 15.13 5.99
N TYR A 615 17.58 14.18 5.21
CA TYR A 615 18.42 13.16 4.58
C TYR A 615 19.46 13.77 3.64
N SER A 616 19.09 14.70 2.76
CA SER A 616 20.02 15.38 1.86
C SER A 616 21.16 16.10 2.61
N ALA A 617 20.89 16.64 3.80
CA ALA A 617 21.93 17.25 4.63
C ALA A 617 22.90 16.20 5.19
N ILE A 618 22.41 15.05 5.69
CA ILE A 618 23.26 13.93 6.11
C ILE A 618 24.09 13.46 4.94
N ASP A 619 23.45 13.21 3.80
CA ASP A 619 24.08 12.67 2.62
C ASP A 619 25.22 13.59 2.16
N PHE A 620 24.98 14.91 2.08
CA PHE A 620 26.01 15.91 1.83
C PHE A 620 27.18 15.82 2.83
N ILE A 621 26.90 15.73 4.15
CA ILE A 621 27.93 15.58 5.18
C ILE A 621 28.75 14.30 4.97
N THR A 622 28.10 13.17 4.69
CA THR A 622 28.80 11.89 4.48
C THR A 622 29.68 11.93 3.23
N HIS A 623 29.25 12.63 2.17
CA HIS A 623 30.01 12.84 0.94
C HIS A 623 31.24 13.72 1.16
N ILE A 624 31.10 14.90 1.78
CA ILE A 624 32.25 15.80 2.03
C ILE A 624 33.26 15.21 3.01
N THR A 625 32.82 14.37 3.95
CA THR A 625 33.70 13.69 4.91
C THR A 625 34.28 12.37 4.39
N LEU A 626 33.88 11.93 3.19
CA LEU A 626 34.22 10.62 2.60
C LEU A 626 33.78 9.41 3.45
N ILE A 627 32.96 9.62 4.49
CA ILE A 627 32.45 8.56 5.38
C ILE A 627 31.50 7.63 4.61
N TYR A 628 30.89 8.08 3.51
CA TYR A 628 30.12 7.21 2.61
C TYR A 628 30.92 5.99 2.14
N ARG A 629 32.26 6.02 2.13
CA ARG A 629 33.10 4.86 1.78
C ARG A 629 33.21 3.81 2.88
N ILE A 630 32.67 4.09 4.08
CA ILE A 630 32.74 3.20 5.24
C ILE A 630 31.48 2.34 5.30
N ASP A 631 31.68 1.04 5.18
CA ASP A 631 30.60 0.07 5.13
C ASP A 631 30.13 -0.39 6.52
N VAL A 632 30.89 -0.10 7.58
CA VAL A 632 30.52 -0.40 8.97
C VAL A 632 30.21 0.90 9.71
N PRO A 633 28.97 1.13 10.20
CA PRO A 633 27.85 0.19 10.34
C PRO A 633 26.73 0.48 9.32
N LYS A 634 26.98 0.23 8.02
CA LYS A 634 26.07 0.42 6.87
C LYS A 634 25.95 1.83 6.29
N ILE A 635 26.87 2.77 6.58
CA ILE A 635 26.80 4.16 6.05
C ILE A 635 26.82 4.18 4.52
N TYR A 636 27.73 3.44 3.89
CA TYR A 636 27.76 3.28 2.42
C TYR A 636 26.40 2.85 1.83
N THR A 637 25.73 1.91 2.49
CA THR A 637 24.47 1.34 2.00
C THR A 637 23.35 2.37 2.09
N ILE A 638 23.23 3.05 3.24
CA ILE A 638 22.25 4.13 3.44
C ILE A 638 22.40 5.17 2.33
N THR A 639 23.62 5.67 2.11
CA THR A 639 23.90 6.73 1.13
C THR A 639 23.69 6.32 -0.33
N ARG A 640 23.61 5.02 -0.65
CA ARG A 640 23.55 4.55 -2.04
C ARG A 640 22.16 4.69 -2.67
N PHE A 641 21.11 4.33 -1.93
CA PHE A 641 19.72 4.38 -2.42
C PHE A 641 18.80 5.25 -1.56
N GLY A 642 19.23 5.66 -0.37
CA GLY A 642 18.37 6.44 0.54
C GLY A 642 17.93 7.78 -0.06
N GLY A 643 18.75 8.42 -0.90
CA GLY A 643 18.37 9.66 -1.59
C GLY A 643 17.20 9.47 -2.55
N ASP A 644 17.22 8.38 -3.32
CA ASP A 644 16.17 8.04 -4.28
C ASP A 644 14.87 7.65 -3.55
N ILE A 645 14.98 6.84 -2.49
CA ILE A 645 13.84 6.46 -1.65
C ILE A 645 13.18 7.71 -1.04
N MET A 646 13.97 8.62 -0.47
CA MET A 646 13.41 9.84 0.14
C MET A 646 12.79 10.79 -0.89
N THR A 647 13.37 10.87 -2.09
CA THR A 647 12.84 11.70 -3.18
C THR A 647 11.53 11.14 -3.73
N ALA A 648 11.49 9.83 -3.99
CA ALA A 648 10.27 9.14 -4.41
C ALA A 648 9.17 9.24 -3.34
N ASN A 649 9.51 9.09 -2.06
CA ASN A 649 8.57 9.28 -0.96
C ASN A 649 8.00 10.70 -0.88
N ASP A 650 8.82 11.74 -1.05
CA ASP A 650 8.37 13.14 -1.05
C ASP A 650 7.43 13.42 -2.24
N ALA A 651 7.81 12.94 -3.43
CA ALA A 651 7.00 13.08 -4.64
C ALA A 651 5.66 12.36 -4.51
N TYR A 652 5.68 11.11 -4.05
CA TYR A 652 4.50 10.30 -3.80
C TYR A 652 3.58 10.92 -2.76
N ALA A 653 4.12 11.26 -1.58
CA ALA A 653 3.33 11.87 -0.52
C ALA A 653 2.74 13.21 -0.94
N SER A 654 3.47 14.01 -1.71
CA SER A 654 2.97 15.28 -2.26
C SER A 654 1.83 15.05 -3.24
N HIS A 655 2.01 14.16 -4.22
CA HIS A 655 0.99 13.87 -5.23
C HIS A 655 -0.31 13.35 -4.59
N ILE A 656 -0.21 12.36 -3.71
CA ILE A 656 -1.38 11.78 -3.05
C ILE A 656 -2.07 12.78 -2.13
N SER A 657 -1.30 13.56 -1.37
CA SER A 657 -1.86 14.59 -0.50
C SER A 657 -2.57 15.66 -1.32
N ASP A 658 -2.00 16.12 -2.44
CA ASP A 658 -2.59 17.15 -3.26
C ASP A 658 -3.92 16.69 -3.88
N SER A 659 -3.97 15.46 -4.43
CA SER A 659 -5.20 14.89 -4.99
C SER A 659 -6.27 14.67 -3.92
N ARG A 660 -5.91 14.15 -2.74
CA ARG A 660 -6.87 13.91 -1.64
C ARG A 660 -7.38 15.22 -1.03
N ILE A 661 -6.50 16.21 -0.82
CA ILE A 661 -6.88 17.55 -0.34
C ILE A 661 -7.79 18.24 -1.34
N TRP A 662 -7.50 18.11 -2.65
CA TRP A 662 -8.36 18.65 -3.70
C TRP A 662 -9.77 18.06 -3.63
N MET A 663 -9.88 16.73 -3.56
CA MET A 663 -11.16 16.02 -3.47
C MET A 663 -11.95 16.40 -2.21
N ASP A 664 -11.31 16.30 -1.04
CA ASP A 664 -11.93 16.60 0.26
C ASP A 664 -12.43 18.06 0.30
N LYS A 665 -11.73 19.01 -0.34
CA LYS A 665 -12.17 20.41 -0.43
C LYS A 665 -13.44 20.58 -1.25
N LYS A 666 -13.59 19.84 -2.36
CA LYS A 666 -14.80 19.91 -3.19
C LYS A 666 -15.99 19.27 -2.48
N LEU A 667 -15.80 18.15 -1.79
CA LEU A 667 -16.84 17.55 -0.94
C LEU A 667 -17.24 18.47 0.21
N LEU A 668 -16.28 19.14 0.85
CA LEU A 668 -16.57 20.12 1.90
C LEU A 668 -17.40 21.29 1.37
N GLU A 669 -17.14 21.78 0.17
CA GLU A 669 -17.93 22.82 -0.45
C GLU A 669 -19.40 22.41 -0.58
N LEU A 670 -19.67 21.20 -1.10
CA LEU A 670 -21.02 20.68 -1.25
C LEU A 670 -21.70 20.41 0.10
N LEU A 671 -20.98 19.81 1.06
CA LEU A 671 -21.47 19.56 2.41
C LEU A 671 -21.83 20.85 3.15
N ASP A 672 -21.02 21.90 3.01
CA ASP A 672 -21.30 23.20 3.62
C ASP A 672 -22.66 23.74 3.13
N LEU A 673 -22.95 23.59 1.84
CA LEU A 673 -24.22 24.02 1.23
C LEU A 673 -25.39 23.12 1.66
N ARG A 674 -25.22 21.80 1.69
CA ARG A 674 -26.24 20.85 2.19
C ARG A 674 -26.63 21.15 3.64
N ILE A 675 -25.63 21.27 4.52
CA ILE A 675 -25.83 21.57 5.95
C ILE A 675 -26.59 22.89 6.10
N ARG A 676 -26.20 23.91 5.33
CA ARG A 676 -26.87 25.21 5.34
C ARG A 676 -28.33 25.09 4.91
N SER A 677 -28.60 24.53 3.73
CA SER A 677 -29.95 24.38 3.19
C SER A 677 -30.87 23.57 4.10
N TYR A 678 -30.37 22.45 4.65
CA TYR A 678 -31.15 21.63 5.59
C TYR A 678 -31.41 22.37 6.90
N SER A 679 -30.46 23.18 7.38
CA SER A 679 -30.65 24.00 8.57
C SER A 679 -31.72 25.07 8.35
N GLU A 680 -31.75 25.71 7.19
CA GLU A 680 -32.76 26.70 6.81
C GLU A 680 -34.17 26.07 6.74
N VAL A 681 -34.30 24.87 6.15
CA VAL A 681 -35.54 24.08 6.15
C VAL A 681 -35.96 23.73 7.58
N ALA A 682 -35.04 23.24 8.40
CA ALA A 682 -35.35 22.81 9.74
C ALA A 682 -35.78 23.97 10.65
N GLU A 683 -35.21 25.17 10.47
CA GLU A 683 -35.62 26.40 11.16
C GLU A 683 -37.08 26.76 10.81
N GLN A 684 -37.45 26.76 9.53
CA GLN A 684 -38.83 27.02 9.09
C GLN A 684 -39.85 26.02 9.69
N LEU A 685 -39.52 24.72 9.68
CA LEU A 685 -40.38 23.70 10.26
C LEU A 685 -40.48 23.81 11.80
N ALA A 686 -39.42 24.27 12.47
CA ALA A 686 -39.41 24.52 13.91
C ALA A 686 -40.29 25.71 14.28
N ASP A 687 -40.28 26.76 13.46
CA ASP A 687 -41.10 27.98 13.61
C ASP A 687 -42.60 27.75 13.36
N GLY A 688 -42.96 26.56 12.88
CA GLY A 688 -44.34 26.07 12.84
C GLY A 688 -44.93 25.94 11.44
N GLU A 689 -44.14 26.18 10.39
CA GLU A 689 -44.57 25.96 9.01
C GLU A 689 -44.94 24.47 8.78
N PRO A 690 -46.03 24.18 8.05
CA PRO A 690 -46.46 22.81 7.78
C PRO A 690 -45.48 22.09 6.83
N GLU A 691 -44.88 22.85 5.91
CA GLU A 691 -43.88 22.39 4.95
C GLU A 691 -42.83 23.47 4.72
N ALA A 692 -41.62 23.05 4.37
CA ALA A 692 -40.52 23.95 4.02
C ALA A 692 -39.76 23.36 2.83
N ALA A 693 -39.35 24.22 1.90
CA ALA A 693 -38.64 23.83 0.69
C ALA A 693 -37.15 24.14 0.78
N LEU A 694 -36.33 23.33 0.10
CA LEU A 694 -34.94 23.68 -0.13
C LEU A 694 -34.85 25.01 -0.91
N PRO A 695 -33.81 25.81 -0.64
CA PRO A 695 -33.57 27.04 -1.39
C PRO A 695 -33.53 26.76 -2.91
N PRO A 696 -34.23 27.53 -3.77
CA PRO A 696 -34.25 27.32 -5.22
C PRO A 696 -32.87 27.26 -5.91
N GLY A 697 -31.83 27.82 -5.29
CA GLY A 697 -30.44 27.77 -5.77
C GLY A 697 -29.66 26.53 -5.30
N TYR A 698 -30.24 25.69 -4.44
CA TYR A 698 -29.60 24.50 -3.91
C TYR A 698 -29.59 23.35 -4.93
N ALA A 699 -28.50 22.60 -4.94
CA ALA A 699 -28.39 21.34 -5.65
C ALA A 699 -27.55 20.35 -4.85
N GLU A 700 -27.79 19.06 -5.08
CA GLU A 700 -27.12 17.99 -4.33
C GLU A 700 -25.72 17.66 -4.87
N THR A 701 -25.50 17.89 -6.16
CA THR A 701 -24.28 17.54 -6.89
C THR A 701 -23.71 18.74 -7.63
N SER A 702 -22.43 18.69 -8.00
CA SER A 702 -21.82 19.74 -8.82
C SER A 702 -22.54 19.88 -10.18
N GLU A 703 -23.06 18.78 -10.75
CA GLU A 703 -23.91 18.81 -11.96
C GLU A 703 -25.17 19.63 -11.75
N GLY A 704 -25.84 19.40 -10.63
CA GLY A 704 -27.05 20.12 -10.29
C GLY A 704 -26.77 21.61 -10.17
N TYR A 705 -25.65 21.99 -9.55
CA TYR A 705 -25.20 23.39 -9.51
C TYR A 705 -24.94 23.95 -10.91
N TRP A 706 -24.30 23.19 -11.81
CA TRP A 706 -24.09 23.61 -13.20
C TRP A 706 -25.40 23.96 -13.91
N LYS A 707 -26.42 23.10 -13.75
CA LYS A 707 -27.75 23.27 -14.32
C LYS A 707 -28.48 24.47 -13.71
N VAL A 708 -28.43 24.64 -12.38
CA VAL A 708 -28.99 25.81 -11.68
C VAL A 708 -28.31 27.10 -12.17
N GLY A 709 -27.00 27.04 -12.38
CA GLY A 709 -26.21 28.15 -12.89
C GLY A 709 -26.54 28.53 -14.33
N GLY A 710 -27.13 27.62 -15.11
CA GLY A 710 -27.34 27.80 -16.54
C GLY A 710 -26.02 27.79 -17.32
N LEU A 711 -24.99 27.14 -16.79
CA LEU A 711 -23.71 27.05 -17.48
C LEU A 711 -23.83 26.10 -18.68
N PRO A 712 -23.20 26.45 -19.82
CA PRO A 712 -23.30 25.62 -21.01
C PRO A 712 -22.55 24.30 -20.80
N MET A 713 -23.15 23.22 -21.31
CA MET A 713 -22.53 21.89 -21.29
C MET A 713 -21.50 21.81 -22.42
N ASP A 714 -21.94 22.10 -23.65
CA ASP A 714 -21.10 22.05 -24.84
C ASP A 714 -21.18 23.37 -25.62
N LEU A 715 -20.05 23.82 -26.16
CA LEU A 715 -19.95 25.05 -26.97
C LEU A 715 -18.92 24.93 -28.09
N ASP A 716 -19.34 25.29 -29.29
CA ASP A 716 -18.41 25.61 -30.38
C ASP A 716 -17.93 27.06 -30.25
N GLY A 717 -16.64 27.27 -30.45
CA GLY A 717 -16.02 28.57 -30.27
C GLY A 717 -14.71 28.74 -31.01
N THR A 718 -13.99 29.79 -30.63
CA THR A 718 -12.72 30.18 -31.20
C THR A 718 -11.64 30.21 -30.13
N PHE A 719 -10.54 29.51 -30.35
CA PHE A 719 -9.32 29.63 -29.56
C PHE A 719 -8.46 30.80 -30.08
N ARG A 720 -7.91 31.65 -29.18
CA ARG A 720 -7.19 32.89 -29.57
C ARG A 720 -5.95 33.23 -28.75
N PHE A 721 -4.86 32.49 -28.95
CA PHE A 721 -3.61 32.77 -28.25
C PHE A 721 -2.63 33.64 -29.07
N GLY A 722 -2.44 34.90 -28.68
CA GLY A 722 -1.59 35.85 -29.41
C GLY A 722 -2.15 36.18 -30.79
N ASN A 723 -1.40 35.87 -31.85
CA ASN A 723 -1.86 36.01 -33.25
C ASN A 723 -2.47 34.71 -33.80
N THR A 724 -2.51 33.64 -33.00
CA THR A 724 -3.02 32.34 -33.42
C THR A 724 -4.53 32.28 -33.17
N VAL A 725 -5.30 31.89 -34.19
CA VAL A 725 -6.75 31.76 -34.14
C VAL A 725 -7.12 30.40 -34.75
N GLY A 726 -7.98 29.63 -34.07
CA GLY A 726 -8.46 28.34 -34.55
C GLY A 726 -9.85 27.99 -34.03
N SER A 727 -10.50 27.01 -34.65
CA SER A 727 -11.73 26.42 -34.10
C SER A 727 -11.43 25.68 -32.80
N ALA A 728 -12.37 25.75 -31.88
CA ALA A 728 -12.30 25.01 -30.64
C ALA A 728 -13.69 24.59 -30.20
N MET A 729 -13.75 23.47 -29.51
CA MET A 729 -14.98 22.92 -28.94
C MET A 729 -14.73 22.74 -27.44
N LEU A 730 -15.65 23.23 -26.64
CA LEU A 730 -15.65 23.10 -25.19
C LEU A 730 -16.73 22.10 -24.82
N ASN A 731 -16.35 20.91 -24.38
CA ASN A 731 -17.29 19.86 -24.00
C ASN A 731 -17.37 19.70 -22.50
N HIS A 732 -18.53 19.34 -22.01
CA HIS A 732 -18.70 18.98 -20.61
C HIS A 732 -17.95 17.67 -20.30
N SER A 733 -17.15 17.67 -19.23
CA SER A 733 -16.42 16.48 -18.77
C SER A 733 -16.69 16.22 -17.30
N VAL A 734 -17.16 15.01 -17.01
CA VAL A 734 -17.33 14.51 -15.64
C VAL A 734 -16.04 13.83 -15.23
N LEU A 735 -15.40 14.32 -14.17
CA LEU A 735 -14.37 13.60 -13.43
C LEU A 735 -15.08 12.67 -12.44
N GLU A 736 -14.43 11.56 -12.06
CA GLU A 736 -15.02 10.60 -11.12
C GLU A 736 -15.63 11.28 -9.88
N GLY A 737 -16.84 10.86 -9.54
CA GLY A 737 -17.52 11.29 -8.32
C GLY A 737 -18.21 12.64 -8.34
N ASP A 738 -18.83 13.02 -9.47
CA ASP A 738 -19.63 14.24 -9.64
C ASP A 738 -18.82 15.57 -9.70
N PHE A 739 -17.50 15.54 -9.85
CA PHE A 739 -16.70 16.76 -10.00
C PHE A 739 -16.47 17.11 -11.46
N MET A 740 -16.60 18.40 -11.80
CA MET A 740 -16.84 18.83 -13.18
C MET A 740 -15.84 19.85 -13.68
N GLY A 741 -15.54 19.74 -14.97
CA GLY A 741 -14.79 20.72 -15.74
C GLY A 741 -15.20 20.69 -17.21
N TRP A 742 -14.64 21.61 -17.99
CA TRP A 742 -14.82 21.59 -19.44
C TRP A 742 -13.58 21.03 -20.13
N ASN A 743 -13.75 20.05 -21.00
CA ASN A 743 -12.72 19.63 -21.93
C ASN A 743 -12.72 20.57 -23.16
N LEU A 744 -11.73 21.46 -23.22
CA LEU A 744 -11.46 22.31 -24.37
C LEU A 744 -10.58 21.58 -25.39
N GLN A 745 -11.16 21.24 -26.53
CA GLN A 745 -10.50 20.66 -27.70
C GLN A 745 -10.24 21.74 -28.76
N VAL A 746 -9.04 21.77 -29.35
CA VAL A 746 -8.66 22.81 -30.32
C VAL A 746 -8.22 22.17 -31.64
N GLY A 747 -8.85 22.47 -32.77
CA GLY A 747 -8.51 21.95 -34.11
C GLY A 747 -9.35 20.75 -34.62
N GLU A 748 -9.23 20.41 -35.92
CA GLU A 748 -10.09 19.43 -36.64
C GLU A 748 -9.78 17.94 -36.35
N GLU A 749 -8.58 17.64 -35.85
CA GLU A 749 -8.22 16.40 -35.14
C GLU A 749 -7.45 16.89 -33.93
N PRO A 750 -8.05 16.91 -32.71
CA PRO A 750 -7.74 17.92 -31.72
C PRO A 750 -6.23 18.09 -31.58
N ALA A 751 -5.75 19.24 -32.05
CA ALA A 751 -4.34 19.58 -32.04
C ALA A 751 -3.80 19.48 -30.61
N PHE A 752 -4.65 19.80 -29.64
CA PHE A 752 -4.51 19.40 -28.25
C PHE A 752 -5.88 19.49 -27.55
N SER A 753 -5.95 18.92 -26.36
CA SER A 753 -7.10 18.95 -25.46
C SER A 753 -6.65 19.35 -24.06
N VAL A 754 -7.41 20.24 -23.41
CA VAL A 754 -7.15 20.69 -22.03
C VAL A 754 -8.42 20.65 -21.18
N LEU A 755 -8.30 20.27 -19.91
CA LEU A 755 -9.37 20.33 -18.92
C LEU A 755 -9.36 21.71 -18.25
N VAL A 756 -10.50 22.38 -18.26
CA VAL A 756 -10.75 23.66 -17.59
C VAL A 756 -11.60 23.39 -16.35
N GLU A 757 -10.98 23.46 -15.19
CA GLU A 757 -11.57 23.12 -13.90
C GLU A 757 -11.96 24.39 -13.12
N PRO A 758 -13.25 24.73 -12.98
CA PRO A 758 -13.67 25.86 -12.17
C PRO A 758 -13.48 25.60 -10.66
N LEU A 759 -13.09 26.66 -9.94
CA LEU A 759 -12.89 26.67 -8.50
C LEU A 759 -14.13 27.24 -7.79
N GLU A 760 -14.55 26.59 -6.69
CA GLU A 760 -15.66 27.03 -5.83
C GLU A 760 -16.99 27.27 -6.58
N ILE A 761 -17.28 26.44 -7.59
CA ILE A 761 -18.41 26.68 -8.50
C ILE A 761 -19.77 26.54 -7.81
N ALA A 762 -19.94 25.57 -6.92
CA ALA A 762 -21.21 25.35 -6.23
C ALA A 762 -21.51 26.54 -5.31
N ARG A 763 -20.50 27.03 -4.59
CA ARG A 763 -20.60 28.21 -3.72
C ARG A 763 -20.88 29.49 -4.51
N GLU A 764 -20.19 29.70 -5.63
CA GLU A 764 -20.40 30.87 -6.49
C GLU A 764 -21.80 30.89 -7.12
N ILE A 765 -22.32 29.74 -7.53
CA ILE A 765 -23.68 29.61 -8.08
C ILE A 765 -24.73 29.78 -6.97
N TYR A 766 -24.58 29.07 -5.85
CA TYR A 766 -25.50 29.16 -4.70
C TYR A 766 -25.57 30.58 -4.14
N GLY A 767 -24.44 31.27 -4.00
CA GLY A 767 -24.38 32.64 -3.47
C GLY A 767 -25.09 33.69 -4.33
N ARG A 768 -25.52 33.34 -5.54
CA ARG A 768 -26.27 34.21 -6.47
C ARG A 768 -27.76 33.90 -6.51
N GLU A 769 -28.24 33.05 -5.62
CA GLU A 769 -29.65 32.74 -5.44
C GLU A 769 -30.52 34.02 -5.37
N GLY A 770 -31.65 33.98 -6.08
CA GLY A 770 -32.61 35.10 -6.16
C GLY A 770 -32.30 36.17 -7.21
N LYS A 771 -31.16 36.09 -7.91
CA LYS A 771 -30.87 37.01 -9.03
C LYS A 771 -31.54 36.56 -10.34
N PRO A 772 -32.11 37.48 -11.13
CA PRO A 772 -32.68 37.15 -12.43
C PRO A 772 -31.60 36.61 -13.38
N PRO A 773 -31.97 35.78 -14.39
CA PRO A 773 -31.03 35.22 -15.36
C PRO A 773 -30.10 36.24 -16.02
N GLU A 774 -30.60 37.46 -16.20
CA GLU A 774 -29.93 38.62 -16.80
C GLU A 774 -28.78 39.18 -15.93
N GLU A 775 -28.70 38.78 -14.65
CA GLU A 775 -27.63 39.14 -13.71
C GLU A 775 -26.64 37.98 -13.47
N LYS A 776 -26.76 36.86 -14.19
CA LYS A 776 -25.90 35.66 -14.07
C LYS A 776 -24.53 35.84 -14.77
N HIS A 777 -23.88 36.99 -14.56
CA HIS A 777 -22.51 37.24 -15.01
C HIS A 777 -21.49 36.48 -14.15
N TYR A 778 -21.09 35.28 -14.54
CA TYR A 778 -20.07 34.52 -13.84
C TYR A 778 -18.68 35.09 -14.10
N ASN A 779 -17.90 35.16 -13.02
CA ASN A 779 -16.47 35.44 -13.09
C ASN A 779 -15.78 34.39 -12.20
N LEU A 780 -15.55 33.22 -12.77
CA LEU A 780 -15.02 32.07 -12.04
C LEU A 780 -13.51 32.03 -12.20
N LYS A 781 -12.82 31.70 -11.13
CA LYS A 781 -11.43 31.23 -11.24
C LYS A 781 -11.45 29.79 -11.71
N ALA A 782 -10.53 29.43 -12.58
CA ALA A 782 -10.36 28.06 -13.03
C ALA A 782 -8.89 27.69 -13.21
N LEU A 783 -8.62 26.39 -13.21
CA LEU A 783 -7.33 25.81 -13.51
C LEU A 783 -7.38 25.10 -14.87
N ILE A 784 -6.30 25.16 -15.63
CA ILE A 784 -6.17 24.41 -16.88
C ILE A 784 -5.13 23.29 -16.72
N HIS A 785 -5.53 22.07 -17.11
CA HIS A 785 -4.71 20.86 -17.13
C HIS A 785 -4.62 20.32 -18.57
N VAL A 786 -3.44 19.85 -19.01
CA VAL A 786 -3.28 19.28 -20.35
C VAL A 786 -3.73 17.81 -20.36
N ILE A 787 -4.58 17.44 -21.31
CA ILE A 787 -5.13 16.08 -21.45
C ILE A 787 -4.36 15.30 -22.52
N SER A 788 -4.27 15.87 -23.71
CA SER A 788 -3.57 15.26 -24.85
C SER A 788 -3.02 16.32 -25.80
N VAL A 789 -1.98 15.96 -26.53
CA VAL A 789 -1.41 16.74 -27.63
C VAL A 789 -1.43 15.87 -28.87
N GLY A 790 -1.97 16.40 -29.96
CA GLY A 790 -2.04 15.68 -31.23
C GLY A 790 -0.66 15.27 -31.72
N SER A 791 -0.57 14.11 -32.36
CA SER A 791 0.71 13.51 -32.77
C SER A 791 1.40 14.21 -33.94
N SER A 792 0.69 15.04 -34.70
CA SER A 792 1.26 15.75 -35.86
C SER A 792 2.21 16.88 -35.45
N ASP A 793 3.24 17.13 -36.28
CA ASP A 793 4.18 18.26 -36.08
C ASP A 793 3.46 19.61 -35.99
N SER A 794 2.38 19.77 -36.75
CA SER A 794 1.58 21.00 -36.77
C SER A 794 0.79 21.17 -35.46
N SER A 795 0.23 20.08 -34.93
CA SER A 795 -0.46 20.04 -33.65
C SER A 795 0.48 20.39 -32.49
N ARG A 796 1.70 19.82 -32.49
CA ARG A 796 2.74 20.13 -31.51
C ARG A 796 3.23 21.56 -31.58
N ALA A 797 3.54 22.05 -32.79
CA ALA A 797 3.98 23.43 -32.97
C ALA A 797 2.92 24.44 -32.49
N LEU A 798 1.64 24.10 -32.67
CA LEU A 798 0.53 24.90 -32.13
C LEU A 798 0.50 24.86 -30.60
N PHE A 799 0.58 23.68 -29.98
CA PHE A 799 0.63 23.53 -28.52
C PHE A 799 1.82 24.27 -27.89
N GLU A 800 3.02 24.07 -28.43
CA GLU A 800 4.27 24.69 -27.94
C GLU A 800 4.26 26.21 -28.02
N LYS A 801 3.63 26.77 -29.06
CA LYS A 801 3.51 28.22 -29.23
C LYS A 801 2.45 28.84 -28.32
N THR A 802 1.51 28.04 -27.81
CA THR A 802 0.28 28.56 -27.19
C THR A 802 0.12 28.17 -25.73
N VAL A 803 -0.03 26.88 -25.43
CA VAL A 803 -0.37 26.37 -24.09
C VAL A 803 0.88 26.03 -23.28
N SER A 804 1.87 25.35 -23.88
CA SER A 804 3.14 24.97 -23.21
C SER A 804 3.83 26.12 -22.45
N PRO A 805 3.96 27.36 -23.00
CA PRO A 805 4.62 28.45 -22.28
C PRO A 805 3.87 28.93 -21.03
N LEU A 806 2.61 28.52 -20.88
CA LEU A 806 1.73 28.90 -19.79
C LEU A 806 1.79 27.91 -18.62
N ILE A 807 2.21 26.67 -18.88
CA ILE A 807 2.22 25.53 -17.97
C ILE A 807 3.69 25.17 -17.71
N LYS A 808 4.46 26.14 -17.19
CA LYS A 808 5.83 25.86 -16.76
C LYS A 808 5.80 25.03 -15.48
N ASP A 809 6.63 24.00 -15.43
CA ASP A 809 6.88 23.15 -14.27
C ASP A 809 5.65 22.33 -13.81
N GLY A 810 4.75 21.97 -14.73
CA GLY A 810 3.59 21.10 -14.45
C GLY A 810 2.52 21.72 -13.55
N LYS A 811 2.57 23.03 -13.30
CA LYS A 811 1.57 23.73 -12.48
C LYS A 811 0.34 24.09 -13.32
N PRO A 812 -0.88 23.83 -12.85
CA PRO A 812 -2.08 24.24 -13.55
C PRO A 812 -2.10 25.75 -13.77
N LEU A 813 -2.59 26.17 -14.93
CA LEU A 813 -2.69 27.59 -15.27
C LEU A 813 -3.95 28.20 -14.66
N GLU A 814 -3.79 29.23 -13.82
CA GLU A 814 -4.92 30.04 -13.38
C GLU A 814 -5.50 30.87 -14.53
N VAL A 815 -6.80 30.71 -14.76
CA VAL A 815 -7.58 31.47 -15.73
C VAL A 815 -8.85 32.03 -15.09
N THR A 816 -9.47 32.95 -15.80
CA THR A 816 -10.77 33.51 -15.46
C THR A 816 -11.76 33.11 -16.53
N ILE A 817 -12.88 32.53 -16.10
CA ILE A 817 -14.04 32.24 -16.93
C ILE A 817 -15.04 33.36 -16.74
N THR A 818 -15.41 34.03 -17.82
CA THR A 818 -16.49 35.00 -17.84
C THR A 818 -17.64 34.42 -18.65
N TYR A 819 -18.84 34.37 -18.07
CA TYR A 819 -20.06 33.98 -18.78
C TYR A 819 -21.18 34.94 -18.41
N ASP A 820 -21.81 35.59 -19.39
CA ASP A 820 -22.88 36.57 -19.17
C ASP A 820 -24.26 36.13 -19.67
N GLY A 821 -24.40 34.88 -20.09
CA GLY A 821 -25.60 34.37 -20.75
C GLY A 821 -25.44 34.25 -22.26
N GLU A 822 -24.69 35.16 -22.88
CA GLU A 822 -24.52 35.26 -24.34
C GLU A 822 -23.09 34.92 -24.79
N GLU A 823 -22.07 35.33 -24.03
CA GLU A 823 -20.67 35.13 -24.35
C GLU A 823 -19.98 34.32 -23.25
N PHE A 824 -19.26 33.28 -23.65
CA PHE A 824 -18.43 32.46 -22.77
C PHE A 824 -16.96 32.65 -23.12
N ILE A 825 -16.18 33.20 -22.18
CA ILE A 825 -14.77 33.54 -22.42
C ILE A 825 -13.87 32.97 -21.33
N ILE A 826 -12.80 32.29 -21.75
CA ILE A 826 -11.71 31.85 -20.88
C ILE A 826 -10.50 32.73 -21.15
N LYS A 827 -9.98 33.42 -20.12
CA LYS A 827 -8.85 34.36 -20.27
C LYS A 827 -7.77 34.13 -19.23
N LYS A 828 -6.50 34.32 -19.63
CA LYS A 828 -5.36 34.41 -18.70
C LYS A 828 -5.10 35.86 -18.30
N LYS A 829 -4.98 36.13 -17.00
CA LYS A 829 -4.55 37.43 -16.47
C LYS A 829 -3.02 37.51 -16.42
N GLN A 830 -2.37 38.17 -17.38
CA GLN A 830 -0.92 38.44 -17.30
C GLN A 830 -0.63 39.69 -16.46
N PHE A 831 0.40 39.60 -15.61
CA PHE A 831 0.88 40.71 -14.77
C PHE A 831 1.42 41.91 -15.56
N MET A 832 1.66 41.77 -16.87
CA MET A 832 2.29 42.79 -17.72
C MET A 832 1.60 42.89 -19.11
N LYS A 833 0.43 43.54 -19.13
CA LYS A 833 -0.18 44.33 -20.24
C LYS A 833 -0.97 43.72 -21.40
N LYS A 834 -1.15 42.40 -21.58
CA LYS A 834 -2.20 41.88 -22.50
C LYS A 834 -2.89 40.63 -21.95
N GLU A 835 -4.22 40.65 -21.89
CA GLU A 835 -5.04 39.45 -21.68
C GLU A 835 -4.88 38.51 -22.89
N SER A 836 -4.70 37.22 -22.64
CA SER A 836 -4.72 36.20 -23.70
C SER A 836 -6.06 35.47 -23.63
N ILE A 837 -6.81 35.45 -24.74
CA ILE A 837 -8.11 34.80 -24.84
C ILE A 837 -7.87 33.33 -25.20
N ILE A 838 -8.10 32.43 -24.27
CA ILE A 838 -7.86 31.00 -24.49
C ILE A 838 -9.05 30.41 -25.26
N PHE A 839 -10.28 30.79 -24.92
CA PHE A 839 -11.48 30.35 -25.62
C PHE A 839 -12.53 31.47 -25.60
N MET A 840 -13.31 31.56 -26.65
CA MET A 840 -14.42 32.51 -26.79
C MET A 840 -15.51 31.87 -27.65
N ALA A 841 -16.72 31.80 -27.11
CA ALA A 841 -17.90 31.31 -27.81
C ALA A 841 -19.08 32.25 -27.57
N THR A 842 -19.98 32.31 -28.55
CA THR A 842 -21.29 32.96 -28.40
C THR A 842 -22.31 31.84 -28.21
N VAL A 843 -23.01 31.87 -27.08
CA VAL A 843 -24.05 30.91 -26.72
C VAL A 843 -25.31 31.23 -27.54
N PRO A 844 -25.91 30.24 -28.22
CA PRO A 844 -27.08 30.44 -29.09
C PRO A 844 -28.33 31.00 -28.41
#